data_AF-A0A8J3SD45-F1
#
_entry.id   AF-A0A8J3SD45-F1
#
_cell.length_a   1.000
_cell.length_b   1.000
_cell.length_c   1.000
_cell.angle_alpha   90.00
_cell.angle_beta   90.00
_cell.angle_gamma   90.00
#
_symmetry.space_group_name_H-M   'P 1'
#
loop_
_entity.id
_entity.type
_entity.pdbx_description
1 polymer ?
#
loop_
_entity_poly.entity_id
_entity_poly.type
_entity_poly.pdbx_seq_one_letter_code
_entity_poly.pdbx_strand_id
1 'polypeptide(L)'
;MLAATAATLVAAPAAYAAPPSATPTAPAASAPPATGAPVVDPALKAEVQKGETVRAVVEVDRGQQVAPVAKSAEALSQTTDVPEQPPARDFFVMEVDKATLTKLDDDKRIEAIYEDRLSRPTALGTSINVIGADKAHTSGFTGAGWDVAVLDTGIDRDHPFFAGRIVAEACFSTTDSRQGSFSLCPSGENSQIGPGAANAETAKCNNGSLCTHGSHVAGITSGKKATGINSNGVAPDSGIIAIQVFTRFDNADACGGRAPCVLSYTSDQKRALNYVAELSKTRKIASANMSLGGGQFASSCDTNPSGNGIKSEIDVLLGRGVATVIAAGNSGYGAAVGSPACISSAVTVGATDNGDGVASFSNRGALLDVFAPGVQIQSSVPNNAWARFSGTSMAAPHVAGAFALMRQAMPDATVAEVLTKLRSSGKGVTYTSGGNSVTTPRLNLTGSLPSGPAPTPTGTATPTPAPTGTAVPTAVPTATPTGTAAPVPTPTGTAAPTPAPTGTAVPTPAPTAPVVRPAEKRVVDLVNRVRADYGCAPLVLDARLYAAALGHSTDMAQNRYFHHYSKDGRSPGDRIRNAGFSPLRSWAENIARGQRSADSVHRAWMRSSGHRANILNCKLTHIAVAYAKNAYGTPYWTQVFASTTTATTAPKPTPTGTAAPTGKPTATSKPTTPPTSKPTATPTKPTATPTGKPTATSKPTTPPTSKPTATPTKPTTPPTTAPTGDPGTVGSAEENEVVRLTNIERQKGGCGPLKHDPQLNRAAHDHSATQAERNQMTHQFPGGPTFVERIRAAGFTGGSAFAENVAAGYGNPASVVAGWMNSSGHRANIMNCKYNLIGAGMVKSANGTPYWTQVFVAR
;
A
#
# COMPACT_ATOMS: atom_id res chain seq x y z
N MET A 1 -30.16 -66.97 27.24
CA MET A 1 -30.37 -67.99 26.18
C MET A 1 -29.14 -68.05 25.30
N LEU A 2 -29.09 -69.03 24.39
CA LEU A 2 -27.98 -69.34 23.48
C LEU A 2 -27.63 -68.16 22.54
N ALA A 3 -26.41 -68.04 21.97
CA ALA A 3 -25.20 -68.85 22.09
C ALA A 3 -23.92 -67.98 22.00
N ALA A 4 -22.79 -68.52 22.46
CA ALA A 4 -21.45 -68.04 22.13
C ALA A 4 -20.52 -69.24 21.88
N THR A 5 -19.77 -69.21 20.77
CA THR A 5 -18.66 -70.11 20.33
C THR A 5 -18.18 -69.58 18.97
N ALA A 6 -16.95 -69.77 18.47
CA ALA A 6 -15.67 -70.34 18.94
C ALA A 6 -14.54 -69.54 18.20
N ALA A 7 -13.32 -69.28 18.71
CA ALA A 7 -12.25 -70.21 19.12
C ALA A 7 -11.71 -71.04 17.92
N THR A 8 -10.40 -71.31 17.70
CA THR A 8 -9.15 -70.99 18.45
C THR A 8 -7.89 -71.39 17.64
N LEU A 9 -6.69 -70.92 18.06
CA LEU A 9 -5.34 -71.52 17.77
C LEU A 9 -4.90 -71.52 16.27
N VAL A 10 -3.64 -71.76 15.85
CA VAL A 10 -2.38 -72.27 16.46
C VAL A 10 -1.15 -71.42 16.03
N ALA A 11 -0.32 -71.02 17.01
CA ALA A 11 1.16 -70.99 17.14
C ALA A 11 2.19 -70.77 15.97
N ALA A 12 3.47 -70.69 16.37
CA ALA A 12 4.68 -70.28 15.63
C ALA A 12 5.58 -71.49 15.21
N PRO A 13 6.85 -71.41 14.70
CA PRO A 13 7.83 -70.31 14.76
C PRO A 13 8.71 -70.04 13.49
N ALA A 14 9.76 -69.24 13.72
CA ALA A 14 10.73 -68.59 12.81
C ALA A 14 11.54 -69.44 11.79
N ALA A 15 12.01 -68.75 10.73
CA ALA A 15 13.22 -69.08 9.95
C ALA A 15 13.87 -67.82 9.32
N TYR A 16 15.15 -67.91 8.95
CA TYR A 16 15.96 -66.89 8.27
C TYR A 16 15.67 -66.80 6.75
N ALA A 17 15.85 -65.61 6.12
CA ALA A 17 16.93 -65.34 5.15
C ALA A 17 16.65 -64.19 4.15
N ALA A 18 17.65 -63.29 4.01
CA ALA A 18 18.03 -62.47 2.83
C ALA A 18 17.02 -61.50 2.13
N PRO A 19 17.50 -60.39 1.49
CA PRO A 19 16.66 -59.40 0.81
C PRO A 19 16.67 -59.49 -0.73
N PRO A 20 15.64 -58.94 -1.39
CA PRO A 20 15.83 -58.21 -2.66
C PRO A 20 15.19 -56.80 -2.63
N SER A 21 15.26 -56.08 -3.76
CA SER A 21 15.01 -54.62 -3.86
C SER A 21 13.66 -54.22 -4.48
N ALA A 22 13.32 -52.94 -4.32
CA ALA A 22 12.46 -52.07 -5.17
C ALA A 22 10.92 -52.05 -4.98
N THR A 23 10.31 -50.97 -5.51
CA THR A 23 8.87 -50.59 -5.56
C THR A 23 8.22 -50.14 -4.23
N PRO A 24 7.06 -49.42 -4.23
CA PRO A 24 6.40 -48.58 -5.25
C PRO A 24 6.02 -47.16 -4.73
N THR A 25 5.25 -46.38 -5.50
CA THR A 25 4.83 -44.97 -5.22
C THR A 25 3.32 -44.83 -4.95
N ALA A 26 2.91 -44.17 -3.85
CA ALA A 26 1.53 -43.67 -3.57
C ALA A 26 1.47 -42.88 -2.24
N PRO A 27 0.35 -42.18 -1.89
CA PRO A 27 -0.43 -41.20 -2.65
C PRO A 27 -0.54 -39.83 -1.90
N ALA A 28 -1.33 -38.88 -2.42
CA ALA A 28 -1.57 -37.55 -1.80
C ALA A 28 -2.82 -37.51 -0.89
N ALA A 29 -2.91 -36.50 -0.02
CA ALA A 29 -4.02 -36.28 0.92
C ALA A 29 -4.69 -34.89 0.76
N SER A 30 -5.94 -34.75 1.24
CA SER A 30 -6.92 -33.73 0.84
C SER A 30 -7.07 -32.52 1.78
N ALA A 31 -7.82 -31.51 1.30
CA ALA A 31 -8.12 -30.23 1.95
C ALA A 31 -9.49 -30.22 2.69
N PRO A 32 -9.74 -29.27 3.62
CA PRO A 32 -11.00 -29.20 4.38
C PRO A 32 -12.21 -28.65 3.57
N PRO A 33 -13.46 -28.88 4.04
CA PRO A 33 -14.69 -28.49 3.35
C PRO A 33 -15.04 -27.00 3.48
N ALA A 34 -15.82 -26.49 2.52
CA ALA A 34 -16.16 -25.08 2.33
C ALA A 34 -17.55 -24.66 2.87
N THR A 35 -17.86 -23.36 2.80
CA THR A 35 -19.05 -22.72 3.37
C THR A 35 -20.00 -22.14 2.33
N GLY A 36 -21.31 -22.39 2.50
CA GLY A 36 -22.37 -21.70 1.77
C GLY A 36 -22.75 -22.31 0.42
N ALA A 37 -23.39 -21.48 -0.41
CA ALA A 37 -23.65 -21.71 -1.84
C ALA A 37 -23.21 -20.44 -2.62
N PRO A 38 -22.76 -20.56 -3.87
CA PRO A 38 -22.22 -19.46 -4.67
C PRO A 38 -23.12 -18.23 -4.86
N VAL A 39 -22.50 -17.08 -5.06
CA VAL A 39 -23.18 -15.82 -5.37
C VAL A 39 -23.16 -15.54 -6.88
N VAL A 40 -24.31 -15.68 -7.55
CA VAL A 40 -24.40 -15.37 -8.99
C VAL A 40 -25.10 -14.03 -9.23
N ASP A 41 -24.52 -13.20 -10.09
CA ASP A 41 -25.11 -11.95 -10.56
C ASP A 41 -26.44 -12.19 -11.31
N PRO A 42 -27.57 -11.58 -10.90
CA PRO A 42 -28.83 -11.63 -11.63
C PRO A 42 -28.75 -11.12 -13.07
N ALA A 43 -27.82 -10.20 -13.40
CA ALA A 43 -27.63 -9.77 -14.78
C ALA A 43 -27.06 -10.90 -15.65
N LEU A 44 -25.97 -11.55 -15.19
CA LEU A 44 -25.43 -12.76 -15.83
C LEU A 44 -26.49 -13.86 -15.96
N LYS A 45 -27.28 -14.10 -14.90
CA LYS A 45 -28.42 -15.05 -14.92
C LYS A 45 -29.51 -14.68 -15.93
N ALA A 46 -29.73 -13.39 -16.21
CA ALA A 46 -30.69 -12.92 -17.20
C ALA A 46 -30.18 -13.01 -18.64
N GLU A 47 -28.89 -12.72 -18.88
CA GLU A 47 -28.28 -12.81 -20.20
C GLU A 47 -28.17 -14.27 -20.69
N VAL A 48 -27.65 -15.20 -19.87
CA VAL A 48 -27.59 -16.62 -20.27
C VAL A 48 -28.98 -17.24 -20.46
N GLN A 49 -30.02 -16.70 -19.82
CA GLN A 49 -31.40 -17.16 -20.02
C GLN A 49 -31.94 -16.87 -21.42
N LYS A 50 -31.38 -15.91 -22.16
CA LYS A 50 -31.69 -15.63 -23.57
C LYS A 50 -31.09 -16.65 -24.53
N GLY A 51 -30.18 -17.51 -24.06
CA GLY A 51 -29.43 -18.47 -24.87
C GLY A 51 -28.04 -17.99 -25.30
N GLU A 52 -27.56 -16.88 -24.75
CA GLU A 52 -26.23 -16.34 -25.03
C GLU A 52 -25.16 -16.91 -24.08
N THR A 53 -23.94 -17.11 -24.58
CA THR A 53 -22.77 -17.46 -23.76
C THR A 53 -22.07 -16.17 -23.33
N VAL A 54 -21.81 -16.02 -22.04
CA VAL A 54 -21.28 -14.77 -21.47
C VAL A 54 -19.92 -15.02 -20.82
N ARG A 55 -18.95 -14.15 -21.11
CA ARG A 55 -17.62 -14.17 -20.47
C ARG A 55 -17.74 -13.64 -19.03
N ALA A 56 -17.41 -14.48 -18.06
CA ALA A 56 -17.68 -14.24 -16.65
C ALA A 56 -16.46 -14.54 -15.76
N VAL A 57 -16.27 -13.68 -14.74
CA VAL A 57 -15.38 -13.89 -13.60
C VAL A 57 -16.05 -14.83 -12.61
N VAL A 58 -15.33 -15.86 -12.18
CA VAL A 58 -15.72 -16.83 -11.15
C VAL A 58 -14.78 -16.68 -9.95
N GLU A 59 -15.24 -16.03 -8.88
CA GLU A 59 -14.48 -15.94 -7.62
C GLU A 59 -14.58 -17.26 -6.85
N VAL A 60 -13.46 -17.70 -6.29
CA VAL A 60 -13.29 -18.98 -5.60
C VAL A 60 -13.14 -18.73 -4.10
N ASP A 61 -13.82 -19.55 -3.28
CA ASP A 61 -13.78 -19.45 -1.83
C ASP A 61 -12.33 -19.41 -1.31
N ARG A 62 -12.04 -18.49 -0.38
CA ARG A 62 -10.67 -18.20 0.07
C ARG A 62 -10.00 -19.36 0.85
N GLY A 63 -10.71 -20.44 1.16
CA GLY A 63 -10.16 -21.70 1.66
C GLY A 63 -9.79 -22.70 0.58
N GLN A 64 -10.21 -22.49 -0.67
CA GLN A 64 -10.00 -23.38 -1.81
C GLN A 64 -8.83 -22.91 -2.70
N GLN A 65 -8.39 -23.78 -3.61
CA GLN A 65 -7.39 -23.43 -4.63
C GLN A 65 -8.10 -23.19 -5.97
N VAL A 66 -7.78 -22.08 -6.64
CA VAL A 66 -8.43 -21.68 -7.89
C VAL A 66 -8.28 -22.74 -8.98
N ALA A 67 -7.08 -23.24 -9.27
CA ALA A 67 -6.85 -24.14 -10.41
C ALA A 67 -7.64 -25.47 -10.34
N PRO A 68 -7.79 -26.16 -9.20
CA PRO A 68 -8.72 -27.29 -9.06
C PRO A 68 -10.21 -26.94 -9.26
N VAL A 69 -10.64 -25.72 -8.94
CA VAL A 69 -12.04 -25.27 -9.12
C VAL A 69 -12.28 -24.87 -10.58
N ALA A 70 -11.39 -24.06 -11.16
CA ALA A 70 -11.36 -23.72 -12.58
C ALA A 70 -11.42 -24.98 -13.44
N LYS A 71 -10.52 -25.95 -13.21
CA LYS A 71 -10.52 -27.23 -13.94
C LYS A 71 -11.77 -28.09 -13.74
N SER A 72 -12.50 -27.88 -12.65
CA SER A 72 -13.81 -28.52 -12.49
C SER A 72 -14.89 -27.79 -13.30
N ALA A 73 -14.86 -26.46 -13.34
CA ALA A 73 -15.80 -25.61 -14.05
C ALA A 73 -15.63 -25.66 -15.58
N GLU A 74 -14.39 -25.67 -16.07
CA GLU A 74 -13.99 -25.92 -17.45
C GLU A 74 -14.70 -27.17 -18.00
N ALA A 75 -14.67 -28.27 -17.25
CA ALA A 75 -15.31 -29.55 -17.62
C ALA A 75 -16.85 -29.54 -17.62
N LEU A 76 -17.49 -28.42 -17.27
CA LEU A 76 -18.95 -28.23 -17.27
C LEU A 76 -19.45 -27.35 -18.41
N SER A 77 -18.54 -26.64 -19.11
CA SER A 77 -18.84 -25.86 -20.32
C SER A 77 -18.75 -26.72 -21.58
N GLN A 78 -19.52 -26.36 -22.60
CA GLN A 78 -19.42 -26.93 -23.95
C GLN A 78 -18.79 -25.95 -24.95
N THR A 79 -18.48 -24.73 -24.53
CA THR A 79 -17.75 -23.74 -25.35
C THR A 79 -16.24 -23.85 -25.14
N THR A 80 -15.47 -23.22 -26.03
CA THR A 80 -14.00 -23.33 -26.03
C THR A 80 -13.38 -22.40 -24.98
N ASP A 81 -12.22 -22.76 -24.44
CA ASP A 81 -11.48 -21.98 -23.43
C ASP A 81 -11.46 -20.47 -23.72
N VAL A 82 -11.74 -19.68 -22.67
CA VAL A 82 -11.25 -18.30 -22.54
C VAL A 82 -9.92 -18.40 -21.78
N PRO A 83 -8.76 -18.38 -22.46
CA PRO A 83 -7.50 -18.79 -21.83
C PRO A 83 -6.91 -17.70 -20.92
N GLU A 84 -7.30 -17.69 -19.65
CA GLU A 84 -6.72 -16.81 -18.64
C GLU A 84 -5.39 -17.35 -18.10
N GLN A 85 -4.35 -16.50 -18.05
CA GLN A 85 -3.15 -16.78 -17.26
C GLN A 85 -2.42 -15.52 -16.75
N PRO A 86 -2.01 -15.48 -15.47
CA PRO A 86 -2.26 -16.49 -14.44
C PRO A 86 -3.71 -16.39 -13.95
N PRO A 87 -4.32 -17.48 -13.42
CA PRO A 87 -5.50 -17.32 -12.58
C PRO A 87 -5.17 -16.37 -11.42
N ALA A 88 -6.15 -15.60 -10.98
CA ALA A 88 -6.00 -14.81 -9.76
C ALA A 88 -5.84 -15.74 -8.53
N ARG A 89 -5.59 -15.16 -7.36
CA ARG A 89 -5.41 -15.96 -6.12
C ARG A 89 -6.74 -16.48 -5.58
N ASP A 90 -7.82 -15.91 -6.07
CA ASP A 90 -9.18 -15.90 -5.56
C ASP A 90 -10.24 -15.82 -6.67
N PHE A 91 -9.86 -15.84 -7.97
CA PHE A 91 -10.80 -15.97 -9.09
C PHE A 91 -10.16 -16.55 -10.36
N PHE A 92 -11.00 -16.99 -11.29
CA PHE A 92 -10.65 -17.27 -12.69
C PHE A 92 -11.73 -16.74 -13.64
N VAL A 93 -11.45 -16.63 -14.94
CA VAL A 93 -12.42 -16.20 -15.97
C VAL A 93 -12.73 -17.33 -16.95
N MET A 94 -14.00 -17.51 -17.31
CA MET A 94 -14.45 -18.48 -18.31
C MET A 94 -15.65 -17.96 -19.13
N GLU A 95 -15.99 -18.65 -20.22
CA GLU A 95 -17.30 -18.50 -20.86
C GLU A 95 -18.35 -19.38 -20.17
N VAL A 96 -19.52 -18.81 -19.89
CA VAL A 96 -20.61 -19.48 -19.15
C VAL A 96 -21.91 -19.38 -19.92
N ASP A 97 -22.54 -20.53 -20.18
CA ASP A 97 -23.90 -20.64 -20.71
C ASP A 97 -24.92 -20.99 -19.60
N LYS A 98 -26.20 -21.14 -19.94
CA LYS A 98 -27.29 -21.46 -18.99
C LYS A 98 -27.14 -22.80 -18.26
N ALA A 99 -26.63 -23.82 -18.95
CA ALA A 99 -26.42 -25.16 -18.43
C ALA A 99 -25.12 -25.26 -17.63
N THR A 100 -24.10 -24.49 -17.97
CA THR A 100 -22.90 -24.31 -17.14
C THR A 100 -23.23 -23.53 -15.87
N LEU A 101 -23.93 -22.39 -15.98
CA LEU A 101 -24.21 -21.52 -14.84
C LEU A 101 -24.98 -22.24 -13.73
N THR A 102 -26.00 -23.03 -14.08
CA THR A 102 -26.76 -23.85 -13.10
C THR A 102 -25.85 -24.78 -12.29
N LYS A 103 -24.84 -25.42 -12.92
CA LYS A 103 -23.92 -26.34 -12.23
C LYS A 103 -22.85 -25.61 -11.41
N LEU A 104 -22.50 -24.38 -11.79
CA LEU A 104 -21.60 -23.53 -11.02
C LEU A 104 -22.32 -22.88 -9.81
N ASP A 105 -23.62 -22.60 -9.92
CA ASP A 105 -24.51 -22.13 -8.84
C ASP A 105 -24.68 -23.19 -7.72
N ASP A 106 -24.35 -24.45 -8.00
CA ASP A 106 -24.32 -25.58 -7.04
C ASP A 106 -22.92 -25.86 -6.43
N ASP A 107 -21.82 -25.36 -7.02
CA ASP A 107 -20.45 -25.71 -6.61
C ASP A 107 -19.97 -24.86 -5.43
N LYS A 108 -20.09 -25.42 -4.23
CA LYS A 108 -19.74 -24.79 -2.92
C LYS A 108 -18.27 -24.40 -2.74
N ARG A 109 -17.43 -24.51 -3.77
CA ARG A 109 -16.06 -23.99 -3.81
C ARG A 109 -15.97 -22.59 -4.43
N ILE A 110 -17.06 -22.08 -5.01
CA ILE A 110 -17.16 -20.77 -5.66
C ILE A 110 -17.75 -19.75 -4.68
N GLU A 111 -17.10 -18.58 -4.51
CA GLU A 111 -17.61 -17.44 -3.74
C GLU A 111 -18.55 -16.58 -4.59
N ALA A 112 -18.25 -16.38 -5.89
CA ALA A 112 -19.07 -15.54 -6.78
C ALA A 112 -18.98 -15.90 -8.28
N ILE A 113 -19.96 -15.44 -9.07
CA ILE A 113 -19.93 -15.42 -10.54
C ILE A 113 -20.57 -14.12 -11.07
N TYR A 114 -19.86 -13.36 -11.91
CA TYR A 114 -20.33 -12.11 -12.54
C TYR A 114 -19.65 -11.83 -13.90
N GLU A 115 -20.18 -10.91 -14.70
CA GLU A 115 -19.68 -10.60 -16.05
C GLU A 115 -18.28 -9.93 -16.08
N ASP A 116 -17.41 -10.31 -17.01
CA ASP A 116 -16.09 -9.69 -17.24
C ASP A 116 -16.14 -8.65 -18.37
N ARG A 117 -16.14 -7.35 -18.00
CA ARG A 117 -16.40 -6.21 -18.90
C ARG A 117 -15.13 -5.47 -19.36
N LEU A 118 -15.16 -5.04 -20.62
CA LEU A 118 -14.10 -4.22 -21.22
C LEU A 118 -14.16 -2.74 -20.78
N SER A 119 -13.08 -2.25 -20.19
CA SER A 119 -12.92 -0.85 -19.78
C SER A 119 -12.09 -0.03 -20.80
N ARG A 120 -12.44 1.23 -21.01
CA ARG A 120 -11.87 2.13 -22.05
C ARG A 120 -11.27 3.40 -21.44
N PRO A 121 -10.36 4.13 -22.14
CA PRO A 121 -9.83 5.41 -21.63
C PRO A 121 -10.90 6.52 -21.62
N THR A 122 -11.00 7.25 -20.51
CA THR A 122 -12.15 8.13 -20.19
C THR A 122 -11.75 9.61 -20.06
N ALA A 123 -12.28 10.50 -20.89
CA ALA A 123 -12.19 11.94 -20.62
C ALA A 123 -13.10 12.31 -19.43
N LEU A 124 -12.94 13.50 -18.82
CA LEU A 124 -13.88 13.98 -17.79
C LEU A 124 -15.32 13.96 -18.31
N GLY A 125 -15.53 14.43 -19.55
CA GLY A 125 -16.83 14.33 -20.22
C GLY A 125 -17.39 12.90 -20.26
N THR A 126 -16.56 11.87 -20.35
CA THR A 126 -17.05 10.49 -20.33
C THR A 126 -17.66 10.12 -18.96
N SER A 127 -17.10 10.55 -17.82
CA SER A 127 -17.71 10.28 -16.51
C SER A 127 -18.92 11.17 -16.22
N ILE A 128 -18.84 12.45 -16.59
CA ILE A 128 -19.93 13.43 -16.51
C ILE A 128 -21.15 12.96 -17.30
N ASN A 129 -20.97 12.44 -18.51
CA ASN A 129 -22.05 11.90 -19.34
C ASN A 129 -22.58 10.56 -18.81
N VAL A 130 -21.73 9.68 -18.25
CA VAL A 130 -22.16 8.42 -17.61
C VAL A 130 -23.13 8.68 -16.47
N ILE A 131 -22.90 9.72 -15.65
CA ILE A 131 -23.82 10.13 -14.58
C ILE A 131 -24.95 11.07 -15.04
N GLY A 132 -24.98 11.49 -16.30
CA GLY A 132 -26.00 12.41 -16.83
C GLY A 132 -25.89 13.87 -16.36
N ALA A 133 -24.71 14.31 -15.89
CA ALA A 133 -24.48 15.68 -15.45
C ALA A 133 -24.44 16.67 -16.63
N ASP A 134 -24.05 16.23 -17.82
CA ASP A 134 -24.17 16.96 -19.09
C ASP A 134 -25.63 17.37 -19.39
N LYS A 135 -26.56 16.44 -19.17
CA LYS A 135 -28.00 16.67 -19.33
C LYS A 135 -28.52 17.62 -18.25
N ALA A 136 -28.06 17.46 -17.01
CA ALA A 136 -28.38 18.39 -15.92
C ALA A 136 -27.96 19.83 -16.26
N HIS A 137 -26.72 20.03 -16.74
CA HIS A 137 -26.23 21.35 -17.18
C HIS A 137 -27.05 21.91 -18.34
N THR A 138 -27.45 21.05 -19.29
CA THR A 138 -28.30 21.43 -20.43
C THR A 138 -29.69 21.90 -19.99
N SER A 139 -30.24 21.30 -18.91
CA SER A 139 -31.46 21.75 -18.25
C SER A 139 -31.26 22.93 -17.27
N GLY A 140 -30.06 23.52 -17.19
CA GLY A 140 -29.74 24.64 -16.29
C GLY A 140 -29.45 24.27 -14.83
N PHE A 141 -29.41 22.99 -14.49
CA PHE A 141 -28.96 22.52 -13.17
C PHE A 141 -27.43 22.49 -13.16
N THR A 142 -26.81 23.52 -12.59
CA THR A 142 -25.35 23.71 -12.53
C THR A 142 -24.80 23.85 -11.11
N GLY A 143 -25.67 23.76 -10.08
CA GLY A 143 -25.33 23.92 -8.67
C GLY A 143 -25.34 25.37 -8.19
N ALA A 144 -25.84 26.29 -9.01
CA ALA A 144 -25.91 27.71 -8.68
C ALA A 144 -26.70 27.98 -7.40
N GLY A 145 -26.20 28.92 -6.58
CA GLY A 145 -26.81 29.28 -5.30
C GLY A 145 -26.46 28.35 -4.12
N TRP A 146 -25.63 27.32 -4.35
CA TRP A 146 -25.13 26.39 -3.33
C TRP A 146 -23.60 26.29 -3.35
N ASP A 147 -23.02 26.03 -2.19
CA ASP A 147 -21.58 25.77 -2.01
C ASP A 147 -21.31 24.28 -1.77
N VAL A 148 -20.13 23.81 -2.17
CA VAL A 148 -19.58 22.52 -1.73
C VAL A 148 -18.27 22.75 -0.99
N ALA A 149 -18.11 22.13 0.17
CA ALA A 149 -16.84 22.11 0.90
C ALA A 149 -15.97 20.93 0.44
N VAL A 150 -14.68 21.17 0.25
CA VAL A 150 -13.69 20.17 -0.16
C VAL A 150 -12.61 20.11 0.92
N LEU A 151 -12.63 19.06 1.74
CA LEU A 151 -11.70 18.81 2.84
C LEU A 151 -10.60 17.86 2.33
N ASP A 152 -9.54 18.44 1.78
CA ASP A 152 -8.50 17.70 1.08
C ASP A 152 -7.11 18.35 1.28
N THR A 153 -6.19 18.18 0.33
CA THR A 153 -4.80 18.65 0.33
C THR A 153 -4.64 20.12 -0.07
N GLY A 154 -5.72 20.91 0.00
CA GLY A 154 -5.76 22.30 -0.50
C GLY A 154 -6.25 22.40 -1.94
N ILE A 155 -6.12 23.57 -2.55
CA ILE A 155 -6.53 23.86 -3.93
C ILE A 155 -5.52 24.79 -4.62
N ASP A 156 -5.29 24.56 -5.91
CA ASP A 156 -4.73 25.56 -6.84
C ASP A 156 -5.79 26.66 -6.99
N ARG A 157 -5.41 27.92 -6.73
CA ARG A 157 -6.39 29.00 -6.47
C ARG A 157 -6.69 29.84 -7.70
N ASP A 158 -5.72 29.97 -8.60
CA ASP A 158 -5.81 30.72 -9.85
C ASP A 158 -6.13 29.83 -11.05
N HIS A 159 -6.06 28.49 -10.91
CA HIS A 159 -6.51 27.54 -11.94
C HIS A 159 -7.82 28.00 -12.59
N PRO A 160 -7.88 28.17 -13.93
CA PRO A 160 -9.04 28.74 -14.61
C PRO A 160 -10.31 27.87 -14.49
N PHE A 161 -10.20 26.63 -13.98
CA PHE A 161 -11.32 25.75 -13.68
C PHE A 161 -12.13 26.22 -12.45
N PHE A 162 -11.54 27.05 -11.56
CA PHE A 162 -12.15 27.55 -10.32
C PHE A 162 -12.41 29.07 -10.31
N ALA A 163 -12.01 29.77 -11.38
CA ALA A 163 -12.00 31.23 -11.46
C ALA A 163 -13.31 31.86 -10.95
N GLY A 164 -13.17 32.75 -9.95
CA GLY A 164 -14.28 33.50 -9.35
C GLY A 164 -15.20 32.72 -8.39
N ARG A 165 -14.92 31.44 -8.08
CA ARG A 165 -15.86 30.58 -7.33
C ARG A 165 -15.32 29.96 -6.04
N ILE A 166 -14.07 30.25 -5.65
CA ILE A 166 -13.58 29.95 -4.31
C ILE A 166 -14.19 31.00 -3.36
N VAL A 167 -15.10 30.58 -2.49
CA VAL A 167 -15.94 31.47 -1.66
C VAL A 167 -15.52 31.54 -0.19
N ALA A 168 -14.75 30.55 0.27
CA ALA A 168 -14.09 30.55 1.58
C ALA A 168 -12.88 29.60 1.53
N GLU A 169 -11.89 29.89 2.36
CA GLU A 169 -10.64 29.12 2.45
C GLU A 169 -10.23 28.90 3.91
N ALA A 170 -9.75 27.70 4.22
CA ALA A 170 -9.15 27.39 5.51
C ALA A 170 -8.05 26.31 5.40
N CYS A 171 -7.27 26.20 6.46
CA CYS A 171 -6.27 25.17 6.67
C CYS A 171 -6.23 24.74 8.13
N PHE A 172 -6.16 23.44 8.35
CA PHE A 172 -5.91 22.80 9.64
C PHE A 172 -4.88 21.69 9.39
N SER A 173 -3.67 21.85 9.92
CA SER A 173 -2.50 21.05 9.52
C SER A 173 -1.49 20.97 10.66
N THR A 174 -1.54 19.89 11.45
CA THR A 174 -0.84 19.84 12.74
C THR A 174 0.67 19.52 12.62
N THR A 175 1.51 20.50 12.93
CA THR A 175 2.95 20.32 13.21
C THR A 175 3.15 19.60 14.55
N ASP A 176 3.69 18.38 14.51
CA ASP A 176 4.16 17.62 15.67
C ASP A 176 5.58 17.09 15.41
N SER A 177 6.55 17.75 16.02
CA SER A 177 7.98 17.43 15.91
C SER A 177 8.33 16.03 16.41
N ARG A 178 7.48 15.40 17.24
CA ARG A 178 7.64 14.02 17.72
C ARG A 178 7.24 12.98 16.66
N GLN A 179 6.36 13.37 15.74
CA GLN A 179 5.88 12.56 14.62
C GLN A 179 6.55 12.93 13.28
N GLY A 180 7.37 14.00 13.28
CA GLY A 180 8.06 14.50 12.09
C GLY A 180 7.08 15.08 11.06
N SER A 181 6.00 15.70 11.54
CA SER A 181 4.96 16.33 10.73
C SER A 181 5.10 17.85 10.72
N PHE A 182 4.70 18.48 9.62
CA PHE A 182 4.81 19.91 9.37
C PHE A 182 3.52 20.47 8.78
N SER A 183 3.06 21.61 9.30
CA SER A 183 1.92 22.33 8.76
C SER A 183 2.12 22.70 7.29
N LEU A 184 1.12 22.39 6.47
CA LEU A 184 0.97 22.85 5.10
C LEU A 184 0.31 24.24 4.98
N CYS A 185 -0.20 24.82 6.08
CA CYS A 185 -0.80 26.15 6.03
C CYS A 185 0.26 27.18 5.59
N PRO A 186 -0.08 28.11 4.67
CA PRO A 186 0.87 29.11 4.15
C PRO A 186 1.58 29.91 5.24
N SER A 187 0.86 30.29 6.31
CA SER A 187 1.39 31.00 7.48
C SER A 187 2.46 30.21 8.26
N GLY A 188 2.50 28.88 8.10
CA GLY A 188 3.30 27.98 8.91
C GLY A 188 2.64 27.51 10.20
N GLU A 189 1.57 28.19 10.64
CA GLU A 189 0.81 27.83 11.84
C GLU A 189 -0.02 26.56 11.65
N ASN A 190 -0.43 25.95 12.76
CA ASN A 190 -1.24 24.72 12.74
C ASN A 190 -2.68 24.94 12.22
N SER A 191 -3.11 26.19 12.08
CA SER A 191 -4.38 26.56 11.44
C SER A 191 -4.32 27.95 10.82
N GLN A 192 -5.02 28.14 9.70
CA GLN A 192 -5.20 29.44 9.03
C GLN A 192 -6.63 29.51 8.45
N ILE A 193 -7.28 30.67 8.49
CA ILE A 193 -8.61 30.89 7.91
C ILE A 193 -8.56 32.19 7.09
N GLY A 194 -9.27 32.23 5.95
CA GLY A 194 -9.33 33.37 5.05
C GLY A 194 -8.52 33.17 3.76
N PRO A 195 -8.56 34.15 2.83
CA PRO A 195 -7.99 34.01 1.50
C PRO A 195 -6.52 33.56 1.50
N GLY A 196 -6.20 32.62 0.62
CA GLY A 196 -4.88 31.99 0.52
C GLY A 196 -4.68 30.79 1.43
N ALA A 197 -5.46 30.60 2.49
CA ALA A 197 -5.23 29.56 3.50
C ALA A 197 -5.18 28.14 2.92
N ALA A 198 -5.94 27.86 1.86
CA ALA A 198 -6.03 26.53 1.25
C ALA A 198 -5.02 26.32 0.10
N ASN A 199 -4.08 27.25 -0.15
CA ASN A 199 -3.22 27.21 -1.34
C ASN A 199 -2.34 25.94 -1.44
N ALA A 200 -2.59 25.13 -2.47
CA ALA A 200 -1.81 23.93 -2.78
C ALA A 200 -0.43 24.22 -3.42
N GLU A 201 -0.17 25.44 -3.87
CA GLU A 201 1.05 25.79 -4.62
C GLU A 201 2.22 26.27 -3.76
N THR A 202 2.08 26.22 -2.43
CA THR A 202 3.15 26.67 -1.53
C THR A 202 4.42 25.80 -1.64
N ALA A 203 5.58 26.36 -1.28
CA ALA A 203 6.82 25.59 -1.15
C ALA A 203 6.70 24.43 -0.14
N LYS A 204 5.83 24.57 0.88
CA LYS A 204 5.45 23.49 1.81
C LYS A 204 4.81 22.30 1.08
N CYS A 205 3.98 22.59 0.09
CA CYS A 205 3.37 21.64 -0.84
C CYS A 205 4.28 21.24 -2.03
N ASN A 206 5.58 21.54 -2.00
CA ASN A 206 6.51 21.34 -3.12
C ASN A 206 5.99 21.94 -4.44
N ASN A 207 5.47 23.18 -4.39
CA ASN A 207 4.91 23.89 -5.54
C ASN A 207 3.82 23.07 -6.24
N GLY A 208 2.84 22.61 -5.46
CA GLY A 208 1.75 21.77 -5.95
C GLY A 208 2.02 20.26 -5.97
N SER A 209 3.28 19.82 -6.15
CA SER A 209 3.59 18.40 -6.41
C SER A 209 3.26 17.44 -5.26
N LEU A 210 3.07 17.94 -4.05
CA LEU A 210 2.72 17.18 -2.85
C LEU A 210 1.24 17.36 -2.46
N CYS A 211 0.57 18.38 -3.01
CA CYS A 211 -0.79 18.80 -2.69
C CYS A 211 -1.73 18.69 -3.92
N THR A 212 -1.39 17.77 -4.83
CA THR A 212 -2.00 17.58 -6.15
C THR A 212 -3.46 17.15 -6.12
N HIS A 213 -3.88 16.51 -5.02
CA HIS A 213 -5.11 15.72 -4.96
C HIS A 213 -6.37 16.60 -4.79
N GLY A 214 -6.29 17.68 -4.01
CA GLY A 214 -7.45 18.52 -3.68
C GLY A 214 -7.95 19.36 -4.86
N SER A 215 -7.04 19.88 -5.70
CA SER A 215 -7.39 20.46 -7.00
C SER A 215 -8.09 19.44 -7.92
N HIS A 216 -7.71 18.16 -7.86
CA HIS A 216 -8.31 17.12 -8.70
C HIS A 216 -9.75 16.82 -8.26
N VAL A 217 -9.93 16.63 -6.95
CA VAL A 217 -11.22 16.44 -6.28
C VAL A 217 -12.16 17.63 -6.52
N ALA A 218 -11.71 18.87 -6.25
CA ALA A 218 -12.52 20.08 -6.44
C ALA A 218 -12.93 20.29 -7.91
N GLY A 219 -12.06 19.93 -8.86
CA GLY A 219 -12.37 19.99 -10.29
C GLY A 219 -13.49 19.02 -10.70
N ILE A 220 -13.51 17.81 -10.13
CA ILE A 220 -14.59 16.83 -10.38
C ILE A 220 -15.92 17.32 -9.78
N THR A 221 -15.90 17.83 -8.54
CA THR A 221 -17.11 18.36 -7.89
C THR A 221 -17.67 19.55 -8.66
N SER A 222 -16.85 20.57 -8.89
CA SER A 222 -17.35 21.92 -9.17
C SER A 222 -16.61 22.63 -10.30
N GLY A 223 -15.70 22.00 -11.04
CA GLY A 223 -14.94 22.67 -12.10
C GLY A 223 -15.82 23.28 -13.20
N LYS A 224 -15.48 24.47 -13.70
CA LYS A 224 -16.19 25.14 -14.80
C LYS A 224 -15.31 25.19 -16.03
N LYS A 225 -15.79 24.66 -17.16
CA LYS A 225 -15.02 24.42 -18.39
C LYS A 225 -14.13 25.60 -18.77
N ALA A 226 -12.83 25.31 -18.92
CA ALA A 226 -11.77 26.27 -19.23
C ALA A 226 -10.83 25.72 -20.31
N THR A 227 -9.94 26.57 -20.83
CA THR A 227 -8.91 26.17 -21.81
C THR A 227 -8.10 24.96 -21.33
N GLY A 228 -8.00 23.93 -22.16
CA GLY A 228 -7.32 22.67 -21.84
C GLY A 228 -8.22 21.54 -21.32
N ILE A 229 -9.50 21.80 -21.00
CA ILE A 229 -10.47 20.75 -20.70
C ILE A 229 -11.81 20.94 -21.46
N ASN A 230 -12.36 19.84 -21.95
CA ASN A 230 -13.55 19.87 -22.81
C ASN A 230 -14.89 19.85 -22.05
N SER A 231 -14.87 19.74 -20.72
CA SER A 231 -16.04 19.46 -19.89
C SER A 231 -15.99 20.19 -18.54
N ASN A 232 -17.16 20.38 -17.93
CA ASN A 232 -17.32 20.80 -16.54
C ASN A 232 -17.01 19.64 -15.57
N GLY A 233 -16.88 19.95 -14.28
CA GLY A 233 -17.22 19.05 -13.18
C GLY A 233 -18.73 18.93 -13.00
N VAL A 234 -19.20 18.29 -11.93
CA VAL A 234 -20.63 18.00 -11.75
C VAL A 234 -21.47 19.25 -11.48
N ALA A 235 -20.97 20.22 -10.69
CA ALA A 235 -21.68 21.43 -10.30
C ALA A 235 -20.86 22.71 -10.66
N PRO A 236 -20.76 23.07 -11.96
CA PRO A 236 -19.85 24.11 -12.44
C PRO A 236 -20.13 25.53 -11.91
N ASP A 237 -21.34 25.82 -11.42
CA ASP A 237 -21.71 27.12 -10.86
C ASP A 237 -21.87 27.09 -9.33
N SER A 238 -21.52 25.98 -8.66
CA SER A 238 -21.44 25.98 -7.20
C SER A 238 -20.27 26.85 -6.72
N GLY A 239 -20.43 27.39 -5.52
CA GLY A 239 -19.29 27.90 -4.75
C GLY A 239 -18.41 26.75 -4.24
N ILE A 240 -17.14 27.05 -3.97
CA ILE A 240 -16.13 26.11 -3.48
C ILE A 240 -15.59 26.64 -2.14
N ILE A 241 -15.80 25.86 -1.07
CA ILE A 241 -15.20 26.09 0.24
C ILE A 241 -13.98 25.17 0.35
N ALA A 242 -12.80 25.70 0.06
CA ALA A 242 -11.57 24.91 0.01
C ALA A 242 -10.94 24.79 1.41
N ILE A 243 -10.70 23.57 1.90
CA ILE A 243 -10.12 23.34 3.22
C ILE A 243 -8.95 22.36 3.12
N GLN A 244 -7.75 22.86 3.42
CA GLN A 244 -6.55 22.05 3.62
C GLN A 244 -6.68 21.31 4.97
N VAL A 245 -6.78 19.97 4.94
CA VAL A 245 -6.87 19.11 6.15
C VAL A 245 -5.71 18.11 6.26
N PHE A 246 -4.77 18.16 5.33
CA PHE A 246 -3.61 17.29 5.31
C PHE A 246 -2.39 17.99 5.92
N THR A 247 -1.45 17.17 6.37
CA THR A 247 -0.20 17.56 7.01
C THR A 247 0.95 16.87 6.29
N ARG A 248 2.07 17.56 6.09
CA ARG A 248 3.26 17.02 5.42
C ARG A 248 4.11 16.21 6.40
N PHE A 249 4.62 15.07 5.94
CA PHE A 249 5.56 14.22 6.69
C PHE A 249 6.80 13.97 5.83
N ASP A 250 7.97 14.35 6.35
CA ASP A 250 9.26 14.18 5.66
C ASP A 250 10.00 12.90 6.11
N ASN A 251 9.30 12.02 6.84
CA ASN A 251 9.85 10.78 7.38
C ASN A 251 9.14 9.55 6.78
N ALA A 252 9.95 8.57 6.36
CA ALA A 252 9.48 7.34 5.72
C ALA A 252 8.56 6.49 6.63
N ASP A 253 8.72 6.59 7.95
CA ASP A 253 7.98 5.80 8.94
C ASP A 253 6.49 6.19 9.03
N ALA A 254 6.18 7.48 8.85
CA ALA A 254 4.81 7.96 8.67
C ALA A 254 4.30 7.63 7.26
N CYS A 255 5.13 7.86 6.24
CA CYS A 255 4.76 7.71 4.82
C CYS A 255 4.70 6.28 4.28
N GLY A 256 4.85 5.26 5.13
CA GLY A 256 4.86 3.84 4.71
C GLY A 256 5.97 3.46 3.74
N GLY A 257 7.01 4.31 3.57
CA GLY A 257 8.11 4.08 2.62
C GLY A 257 8.65 5.37 1.99
N ARG A 258 7.89 6.01 1.10
CA ARG A 258 8.37 7.16 0.30
C ARG A 258 7.94 8.49 0.92
N ALA A 259 8.91 9.25 1.42
CA ALA A 259 8.74 10.63 1.88
C ALA A 259 9.32 11.64 0.86
N PRO A 260 8.88 12.92 0.85
CA PRO A 260 7.77 13.44 1.64
C PRO A 260 6.42 12.89 1.16
N CYS A 261 5.45 12.83 2.08
CA CYS A 261 4.07 12.47 1.81
C CYS A 261 3.12 13.39 2.58
N VAL A 262 1.82 13.20 2.40
CA VAL A 262 0.77 13.88 3.16
C VAL A 262 -0.21 12.90 3.77
N LEU A 263 -0.58 13.15 5.03
CA LEU A 263 -1.61 12.41 5.78
C LEU A 263 -2.47 13.42 6.55
N SER A 264 -3.72 13.08 6.83
CA SER A 264 -4.64 13.94 7.59
C SER A 264 -4.85 13.42 9.01
N TYR A 265 -4.76 14.31 10.01
CA TYR A 265 -5.09 13.96 11.40
C TYR A 265 -6.59 14.09 11.65
N THR A 266 -7.15 13.17 12.45
CA THR A 266 -8.54 13.23 12.92
C THR A 266 -8.87 14.56 13.61
N SER A 267 -7.92 15.17 14.34
CA SER A 267 -8.09 16.49 14.96
C SER A 267 -8.26 17.61 13.94
N ASP A 268 -7.58 17.55 12.80
CA ASP A 268 -7.66 18.54 11.73
C ASP A 268 -8.96 18.38 10.92
N GLN A 269 -9.41 17.13 10.74
CA GLN A 269 -10.74 16.82 10.20
C GLN A 269 -11.87 17.36 11.09
N LYS A 270 -11.79 17.19 12.43
CA LYS A 270 -12.78 17.77 13.37
C LYS A 270 -12.79 19.30 13.30
N ARG A 271 -11.62 19.95 13.24
CA ARG A 271 -11.52 21.42 13.08
C ARG A 271 -12.17 21.88 11.77
N ALA A 272 -11.90 21.18 10.68
CA ALA A 272 -12.48 21.47 9.36
C ALA A 272 -14.00 21.31 9.32
N LEU A 273 -14.55 20.20 9.83
CA LEU A 273 -16.00 19.98 9.85
C LEU A 273 -16.72 20.98 10.77
N ASN A 274 -16.14 21.34 11.91
CA ASN A 274 -16.66 22.42 12.75
C ASN A 274 -16.63 23.79 12.02
N TYR A 275 -15.59 24.08 11.24
CA TYR A 275 -15.54 25.30 10.41
C TYR A 275 -16.60 25.30 9.30
N VAL A 276 -16.84 24.17 8.62
CA VAL A 276 -17.97 24.02 7.67
C VAL A 276 -19.30 24.26 8.37
N ALA A 277 -19.50 23.72 9.57
CA ALA A 277 -20.73 23.93 10.34
C ALA A 277 -20.94 25.42 10.63
N GLU A 278 -19.91 26.14 11.06
CA GLU A 278 -20.01 27.57 11.35
C GLU A 278 -20.24 28.42 10.10
N LEU A 279 -19.64 28.07 8.94
CA LEU A 279 -20.00 28.67 7.66
C LEU A 279 -21.47 28.39 7.29
N SER A 280 -21.99 27.20 7.57
CA SER A 280 -23.38 26.83 7.24
C SER A 280 -24.46 27.63 7.99
N LYS A 281 -24.07 28.48 8.97
CA LYS A 281 -24.96 29.49 9.59
C LYS A 281 -25.26 30.68 8.66
N THR A 282 -24.42 30.91 7.66
CA THR A 282 -24.47 32.09 6.77
C THR A 282 -24.41 31.72 5.29
N ARG A 283 -24.12 30.46 4.96
CA ARG A 283 -23.90 29.95 3.61
C ARG A 283 -24.74 28.71 3.32
N LYS A 284 -25.28 28.60 2.10
CA LYS A 284 -26.04 27.44 1.63
C LYS A 284 -25.09 26.32 1.18
N ILE A 285 -24.58 25.54 2.14
CA ILE A 285 -23.65 24.44 1.85
C ILE A 285 -24.46 23.17 1.55
N ALA A 286 -24.31 22.61 0.35
CA ALA A 286 -25.01 21.39 -0.05
C ALA A 286 -24.33 20.13 0.50
N SER A 287 -23.00 20.09 0.48
CA SER A 287 -22.20 18.93 0.87
C SER A 287 -20.79 19.31 1.34
N ALA A 288 -20.15 18.39 2.06
CA ALA A 288 -18.75 18.43 2.45
C ALA A 288 -18.06 17.13 2.00
N ASN A 289 -17.20 17.22 1.00
CA ASN A 289 -16.47 16.09 0.43
C ASN A 289 -15.20 15.79 1.23
N MET A 290 -15.02 14.52 1.62
CA MET A 290 -13.82 13.99 2.26
C MET A 290 -13.26 12.82 1.44
N SER A 291 -12.34 13.09 0.53
CA SER A 291 -11.71 12.08 -0.35
C SER A 291 -10.55 11.32 0.33
N LEU A 292 -10.70 11.03 1.63
CA LEU A 292 -9.68 10.48 2.52
C LEU A 292 -10.24 9.36 3.40
N GLY A 293 -9.39 8.47 3.91
CA GLY A 293 -9.78 7.45 4.89
C GLY A 293 -8.77 6.31 5.07
N GLY A 294 -9.07 5.36 5.94
CA GLY A 294 -8.27 4.17 6.20
C GLY A 294 -8.88 3.19 7.21
N GLY A 295 -8.21 2.06 7.44
CA GLY A 295 -8.76 0.95 8.23
C GLY A 295 -9.79 0.11 7.46
N GLN A 296 -10.42 -0.84 8.16
CA GLN A 296 -11.34 -1.82 7.58
C GLN A 296 -12.50 -2.08 8.55
N PHE A 297 -13.72 -1.74 8.15
CA PHE A 297 -14.93 -1.84 8.95
C PHE A 297 -16.05 -2.49 8.12
N ALA A 298 -16.54 -3.66 8.56
CA ALA A 298 -17.62 -4.41 7.89
C ALA A 298 -19.02 -4.04 8.39
N SER A 299 -19.11 -3.31 9.50
CA SER A 299 -20.33 -2.78 10.11
C SER A 299 -20.09 -1.33 10.57
N SER A 300 -21.17 -0.59 10.88
CA SER A 300 -21.07 0.82 11.27
C SER A 300 -20.08 0.98 12.42
N CYS A 301 -19.16 1.93 12.26
CA CYS A 301 -18.13 2.20 13.25
C CYS A 301 -18.54 3.24 14.30
N ASP A 302 -19.81 3.69 14.33
CA ASP A 302 -20.33 4.74 15.22
C ASP A 302 -19.98 4.54 16.71
N THR A 303 -19.94 3.29 17.18
CA THR A 303 -19.61 2.91 18.56
C THR A 303 -18.16 2.46 18.75
N ASN A 304 -17.36 2.43 17.68
CA ASN A 304 -15.96 1.99 17.70
C ASN A 304 -15.02 3.22 17.77
N PRO A 305 -14.27 3.43 18.88
CA PRO A 305 -13.35 4.56 19.05
C PRO A 305 -12.24 4.67 17.99
N SER A 306 -11.99 3.59 17.23
CA SER A 306 -11.00 3.58 16.15
C SER A 306 -11.56 4.07 14.81
N GLY A 307 -12.88 4.29 14.71
CA GLY A 307 -13.56 4.68 13.47
C GLY A 307 -14.49 5.90 13.60
N ASN A 308 -15.12 6.11 14.77
CA ASN A 308 -16.09 7.19 15.01
C ASN A 308 -15.49 8.57 15.32
N GLY A 309 -14.17 8.76 15.20
CA GLY A 309 -13.46 9.92 15.77
C GLY A 309 -13.98 11.30 15.35
N ILE A 310 -14.69 11.40 14.23
CA ILE A 310 -15.30 12.63 13.71
C ILE A 310 -16.85 12.57 13.61
N LYS A 311 -17.49 11.51 14.13
CA LYS A 311 -18.94 11.29 13.97
C LYS A 311 -19.78 12.45 14.49
N SER A 312 -19.43 12.96 15.66
CA SER A 312 -20.11 14.09 16.30
C SER A 312 -20.22 15.33 15.40
N GLU A 313 -19.18 15.60 14.60
CA GLU A 313 -19.15 16.71 13.66
C GLU A 313 -19.95 16.41 12.39
N ILE A 314 -19.94 15.16 11.91
CA ILE A 314 -20.78 14.69 10.80
C ILE A 314 -22.26 14.77 11.19
N ASP A 315 -22.63 14.33 12.39
CA ASP A 315 -24.00 14.39 12.92
C ASP A 315 -24.48 15.85 13.04
N VAL A 316 -23.60 16.79 13.42
CA VAL A 316 -23.88 18.23 13.43
C VAL A 316 -24.07 18.80 12.02
N LEU A 317 -23.27 18.38 11.04
CA LEU A 317 -23.45 18.79 9.64
C LEU A 317 -24.75 18.25 9.04
N LEU A 318 -25.08 16.98 9.30
CA LEU A 318 -26.34 16.36 8.90
C LEU A 318 -27.54 17.11 9.50
N GLY A 319 -27.47 17.48 10.78
CA GLY A 319 -28.47 18.31 11.47
C GLY A 319 -28.58 19.75 10.95
N ARG A 320 -27.56 20.25 10.22
CA ARG A 320 -27.60 21.53 9.49
C ARG A 320 -27.90 21.35 7.98
N GLY A 321 -28.29 20.15 7.55
CA GLY A 321 -28.65 19.84 6.16
C GLY A 321 -27.47 19.64 5.20
N VAL A 322 -26.22 19.61 5.70
CA VAL A 322 -25.00 19.47 4.91
C VAL A 322 -24.62 18.00 4.80
N ALA A 323 -24.63 17.44 3.58
CA ALA A 323 -24.27 16.04 3.36
C ALA A 323 -22.75 15.83 3.46
N THR A 324 -22.26 15.03 4.41
CA THR A 324 -20.82 14.65 4.42
C THR A 324 -20.62 13.46 3.49
N VAL A 325 -19.89 13.66 2.39
CA VAL A 325 -19.71 12.68 1.31
C VAL A 325 -18.28 12.15 1.35
N ILE A 326 -18.11 10.83 1.50
CA ILE A 326 -16.82 10.23 1.88
C ILE A 326 -16.45 9.07 0.94
N ALA A 327 -15.17 9.01 0.57
CA ALA A 327 -14.62 7.93 -0.23
C ALA A 327 -14.55 6.61 0.58
N ALA A 328 -15.12 5.51 0.05
CA ALA A 328 -15.15 4.21 0.75
C ALA A 328 -13.76 3.59 1.02
N GLY A 329 -12.74 4.00 0.26
CA GLY A 329 -11.36 3.54 0.37
C GLY A 329 -10.91 2.63 -0.78
N ASN A 330 -9.59 2.50 -0.94
CA ASN A 330 -8.95 1.94 -2.13
C ASN A 330 -8.23 0.60 -1.87
N SER A 331 -8.73 -0.22 -0.94
CA SER A 331 -8.09 -1.48 -0.50
C SER A 331 -8.67 -2.74 -1.15
N GLY A 332 -9.68 -2.61 -2.01
CA GLY A 332 -10.38 -3.74 -2.64
C GLY A 332 -11.22 -4.59 -1.68
N TYR A 333 -11.62 -4.06 -0.51
CA TYR A 333 -12.39 -4.84 0.46
C TYR A 333 -13.81 -5.13 -0.05
N GLY A 334 -14.11 -6.40 -0.34
CA GLY A 334 -15.40 -6.84 -0.86
C GLY A 334 -16.61 -6.65 0.08
N ALA A 335 -16.38 -6.53 1.40
CA ALA A 335 -17.43 -6.42 2.40
C ALA A 335 -17.07 -5.47 3.57
N ALA A 336 -16.31 -4.41 3.29
CA ALA A 336 -15.90 -3.42 4.29
C ALA A 336 -15.50 -2.09 3.66
N VAL A 337 -15.59 -1.00 4.44
CA VAL A 337 -15.11 0.35 4.06
C VAL A 337 -14.13 0.90 5.10
N GLY A 338 -13.47 2.01 4.79
CA GLY A 338 -12.59 2.71 5.74
C GLY A 338 -13.34 3.65 6.70
N SER A 339 -12.68 4.09 7.78
CA SER A 339 -13.07 5.31 8.49
C SER A 339 -12.53 6.53 7.71
N PRO A 340 -13.27 7.64 7.59
CA PRO A 340 -14.56 7.93 8.22
C PRO A 340 -15.82 7.41 7.49
N ALA A 341 -15.68 6.77 6.32
CA ALA A 341 -16.81 6.24 5.53
C ALA A 341 -17.65 5.13 6.23
N CYS A 342 -17.16 4.58 7.34
CA CYS A 342 -17.89 3.62 8.16
C CYS A 342 -18.90 4.25 9.14
N ILE A 343 -19.02 5.58 9.19
CA ILE A 343 -19.94 6.32 10.07
C ILE A 343 -21.32 6.38 9.41
N SER A 344 -22.38 6.00 10.14
CA SER A 344 -23.74 5.80 9.57
C SER A 344 -24.44 7.05 9.03
N SER A 345 -23.94 8.24 9.40
CA SER A 345 -24.45 9.55 8.99
C SER A 345 -23.64 10.18 7.84
N ALA A 346 -22.60 9.50 7.36
CA ALA A 346 -21.90 9.86 6.13
C ALA A 346 -22.62 9.27 4.90
N VAL A 347 -22.39 9.87 3.73
CA VAL A 347 -22.73 9.29 2.43
C VAL A 347 -21.49 8.62 1.86
N THR A 348 -21.49 7.29 1.77
CA THR A 348 -20.29 6.52 1.46
C THR A 348 -20.25 6.05 0.01
N VAL A 349 -19.19 6.46 -0.68
CA VAL A 349 -19.09 6.41 -2.15
C VAL A 349 -18.01 5.45 -2.64
N GLY A 350 -18.42 4.46 -3.42
CA GLY A 350 -17.55 3.51 -4.12
C GLY A 350 -17.18 3.98 -5.52
N ALA A 351 -16.15 3.37 -6.11
CA ALA A 351 -15.72 3.65 -7.48
C ALA A 351 -16.18 2.57 -8.47
N THR A 352 -16.81 2.99 -9.56
CA THR A 352 -16.91 2.20 -10.80
C THR A 352 -15.96 2.75 -11.86
N ASP A 353 -15.78 1.99 -12.93
CA ASP A 353 -15.41 2.56 -14.22
C ASP A 353 -16.64 3.12 -14.97
N ASN A 354 -16.46 3.40 -16.27
CA ASN A 354 -17.52 3.94 -17.14
C ASN A 354 -18.31 2.86 -17.91
N GLY A 355 -17.98 1.57 -17.71
CA GLY A 355 -18.81 0.42 -18.11
C GLY A 355 -19.71 -0.07 -16.97
N ASP A 356 -19.81 0.71 -15.89
CA ASP A 356 -20.48 0.35 -14.63
C ASP A 356 -19.88 -0.88 -13.92
N GLY A 357 -18.64 -1.26 -14.26
CA GLY A 357 -17.89 -2.28 -13.53
C GLY A 357 -17.35 -1.72 -12.22
N VAL A 358 -17.49 -2.45 -11.11
CA VAL A 358 -16.92 -2.03 -9.82
C VAL A 358 -15.39 -2.06 -9.92
N ALA A 359 -14.74 -0.93 -9.63
CA ALA A 359 -13.29 -0.85 -9.72
C ALA A 359 -12.64 -1.82 -8.73
N SER A 360 -11.62 -2.56 -9.16
CA SER A 360 -10.99 -3.62 -8.35
C SER A 360 -10.46 -3.12 -7.00
N PHE A 361 -9.92 -1.90 -6.96
CA PHE A 361 -9.49 -1.24 -5.71
C PHE A 361 -10.64 -0.74 -4.83
N SER A 362 -11.88 -0.66 -5.31
CA SER A 362 -13.00 -0.10 -4.52
C SER A 362 -13.35 -1.02 -3.37
N ASN A 363 -13.22 -0.49 -2.16
CA ASN A 363 -13.97 -0.95 -1.00
C ASN A 363 -15.47 -0.88 -1.30
N ARG A 364 -16.23 -1.86 -0.79
CA ARG A 364 -17.66 -2.06 -1.09
C ARG A 364 -18.34 -2.91 -0.01
N GLY A 365 -19.66 -3.08 -0.10
CA GLY A 365 -20.46 -3.91 0.80
C GLY A 365 -21.59 -3.14 1.50
N ALA A 366 -22.12 -3.69 2.60
CA ALA A 366 -23.35 -3.22 3.25
C ALA A 366 -23.34 -1.75 3.77
N LEU A 367 -22.16 -1.11 3.85
CA LEU A 367 -21.99 0.30 4.25
C LEU A 367 -21.85 1.24 3.04
N LEU A 368 -22.10 0.76 1.82
CA LEU A 368 -21.98 1.53 0.58
C LEU A 368 -23.34 2.08 0.15
N ASP A 369 -23.49 3.40 0.13
CA ASP A 369 -24.71 4.05 -0.34
C ASP A 369 -24.85 4.01 -1.86
N VAL A 370 -23.77 4.36 -2.55
CA VAL A 370 -23.78 4.72 -3.96
C VAL A 370 -22.40 4.52 -4.60
N PHE A 371 -22.39 4.13 -5.87
CA PHE A 371 -21.19 4.15 -6.71
C PHE A 371 -21.13 5.44 -7.55
N ALA A 372 -19.93 5.88 -7.91
CA ALA A 372 -19.74 6.87 -8.97
C ALA A 372 -18.44 6.58 -9.75
N PRO A 373 -18.26 7.17 -10.95
CA PRO A 373 -17.04 6.97 -11.73
C PRO A 373 -15.78 7.39 -10.97
N GLY A 374 -14.83 6.47 -10.84
CA GLY A 374 -13.57 6.67 -10.12
C GLY A 374 -12.35 6.09 -10.81
N VAL A 375 -12.42 5.81 -12.13
CA VAL A 375 -11.32 5.21 -12.91
C VAL A 375 -10.88 6.15 -14.05
N GLN A 376 -9.58 6.47 -14.07
CA GLN A 376 -8.91 7.35 -15.05
C GLN A 376 -9.53 8.76 -15.20
N ILE A 377 -10.24 9.24 -14.18
CA ILE A 377 -10.94 10.53 -14.20
C ILE A 377 -9.95 11.67 -14.42
N GLN A 378 -10.16 12.43 -15.49
CA GLN A 378 -9.36 13.61 -15.81
C GLN A 378 -9.88 14.81 -15.02
N SER A 379 -9.01 15.60 -14.39
CA SER A 379 -9.37 16.82 -13.67
C SER A 379 -8.16 17.75 -13.52
N SER A 380 -8.40 18.93 -12.96
CA SER A 380 -7.40 19.96 -12.61
C SER A 380 -6.34 19.45 -11.63
N VAL A 381 -5.12 19.95 -11.75
CA VAL A 381 -4.03 19.76 -10.79
C VAL A 381 -3.18 21.05 -10.71
N PRO A 382 -2.45 21.29 -9.60
CA PRO A 382 -1.62 22.46 -9.43
C PRO A 382 -0.67 22.76 -10.59
N ASN A 383 -0.31 24.03 -10.72
CA ASN A 383 0.35 24.69 -11.84
C ASN A 383 -0.57 24.79 -13.06
N ASN A 384 -1.88 25.07 -12.85
CA ASN A 384 -2.86 25.32 -13.90
C ASN A 384 -3.01 24.14 -14.92
N ALA A 385 -2.76 22.90 -14.47
CA ALA A 385 -2.52 21.74 -15.32
C ALA A 385 -3.60 20.63 -15.17
N TRP A 386 -3.52 19.57 -15.98
CA TRP A 386 -4.55 18.52 -16.03
C TRP A 386 -3.96 17.12 -15.86
N ALA A 387 -4.56 16.29 -15.00
CA ALA A 387 -4.09 14.92 -14.75
C ALA A 387 -5.24 13.91 -14.64
N ARG A 388 -4.90 12.62 -14.71
CA ARG A 388 -5.82 11.48 -14.66
C ARG A 388 -5.54 10.63 -13.43
N PHE A 389 -6.51 10.54 -12.51
CA PHE A 389 -6.38 9.71 -11.30
C PHE A 389 -7.50 8.66 -11.22
N SER A 390 -7.23 7.62 -10.43
CA SER A 390 -8.18 6.56 -10.12
C SER A 390 -8.27 6.37 -8.60
N GLY A 391 -9.48 6.24 -8.08
CA GLY A 391 -9.75 6.07 -6.65
C GLY A 391 -11.21 6.34 -6.30
N THR A 392 -11.68 5.79 -5.17
CA THR A 392 -12.92 6.25 -4.51
C THR A 392 -12.89 7.74 -4.19
N SER A 393 -11.68 8.29 -3.99
CA SER A 393 -11.38 9.72 -3.91
C SER A 393 -11.82 10.56 -5.13
N MET A 394 -11.95 9.96 -6.31
CA MET A 394 -12.48 10.59 -7.54
C MET A 394 -13.97 10.30 -7.73
N ALA A 395 -14.51 9.27 -7.08
CA ALA A 395 -15.94 8.95 -7.11
C ALA A 395 -16.75 9.84 -6.15
N ALA A 396 -16.29 10.00 -4.90
CA ALA A 396 -16.91 10.89 -3.90
C ALA A 396 -17.24 12.31 -4.41
N PRO A 397 -16.33 13.04 -5.09
CA PRO A 397 -16.61 14.39 -5.57
C PRO A 397 -17.73 14.47 -6.62
N HIS A 398 -17.98 13.41 -7.41
CA HIS A 398 -19.13 13.37 -8.32
C HIS A 398 -20.45 13.40 -7.54
N VAL A 399 -20.53 12.66 -6.42
CA VAL A 399 -21.71 12.64 -5.53
C VAL A 399 -21.83 13.95 -4.74
N ALA A 400 -20.72 14.52 -4.28
CA ALA A 400 -20.72 15.82 -3.60
C ALA A 400 -21.26 16.95 -4.49
N GLY A 401 -20.88 16.97 -5.77
CA GLY A 401 -21.44 17.90 -6.76
C GLY A 401 -22.90 17.58 -7.11
N ALA A 402 -23.30 16.31 -7.17
CA ALA A 402 -24.68 15.91 -7.35
C ALA A 402 -25.61 16.45 -6.24
N PHE A 403 -25.14 16.49 -4.98
CA PHE A 403 -25.89 17.15 -3.90
C PHE A 403 -26.16 18.64 -4.19
N ALA A 404 -25.22 19.38 -4.79
CA ALA A 404 -25.44 20.79 -5.16
C ALA A 404 -26.47 20.94 -6.31
N LEU A 405 -26.43 20.05 -7.31
CA LEU A 405 -27.46 20.02 -8.37
C LEU A 405 -28.86 19.72 -7.81
N MET A 406 -28.95 18.71 -6.94
CA MET A 406 -30.20 18.29 -6.30
C MET A 406 -30.74 19.36 -5.36
N ARG A 407 -29.86 20.10 -4.66
CA ARG A 407 -30.21 21.25 -3.83
C ARG A 407 -30.65 22.48 -4.64
N GLN A 408 -30.16 22.66 -5.88
CA GLN A 408 -30.73 23.67 -6.79
C GLN A 408 -32.16 23.30 -7.22
N ALA A 409 -32.46 22.00 -7.41
CA ALA A 409 -33.80 21.52 -7.77
C ALA A 409 -34.78 21.43 -6.58
N MET A 410 -34.28 21.08 -5.41
CA MET A 410 -35.07 20.82 -4.19
C MET A 410 -34.35 21.47 -2.99
N PRO A 411 -34.45 22.80 -2.83
CA PRO A 411 -33.65 23.54 -1.86
C PRO A 411 -33.87 23.11 -0.41
N ASP A 412 -35.11 22.76 -0.05
CA ASP A 412 -35.52 22.47 1.33
C ASP A 412 -35.46 20.98 1.70
N ALA A 413 -35.27 20.09 0.73
CA ALA A 413 -35.23 18.63 0.96
C ALA A 413 -34.09 18.23 1.92
N THR A 414 -34.31 17.25 2.79
CA THR A 414 -33.27 16.76 3.70
C THR A 414 -32.15 16.02 2.95
N VAL A 415 -30.99 15.86 3.61
CA VAL A 415 -29.89 15.01 3.10
C VAL A 415 -30.38 13.59 2.80
N ALA A 416 -31.27 13.05 3.64
CA ALA A 416 -31.85 11.71 3.47
C ALA A 416 -32.77 11.61 2.25
N GLU A 417 -33.60 12.61 1.98
CA GLU A 417 -34.47 12.64 0.79
C GLU A 417 -33.65 12.79 -0.49
N VAL A 418 -32.65 13.69 -0.52
CA VAL A 418 -31.73 13.84 -1.66
C VAL A 418 -30.96 12.54 -1.90
N LEU A 419 -30.42 11.90 -0.85
CA LEU A 419 -29.73 10.62 -0.97
C LEU A 419 -30.67 9.51 -1.48
N THR A 420 -31.90 9.44 -0.95
CA THR A 420 -32.92 8.47 -1.39
C THR A 420 -33.26 8.66 -2.87
N LYS A 421 -33.38 9.92 -3.33
CA LYS A 421 -33.62 10.26 -4.75
C LYS A 421 -32.43 9.91 -5.64
N LEU A 422 -31.19 10.14 -5.20
CA LEU A 422 -29.97 9.74 -5.92
C LEU A 422 -29.76 8.22 -5.95
N ARG A 423 -30.13 7.49 -4.90
CA ARG A 423 -30.05 6.02 -4.82
C ARG A 423 -31.13 5.35 -5.67
N SER A 424 -32.37 5.84 -5.65
CA SER A 424 -33.51 5.29 -6.41
C SER A 424 -33.48 5.57 -7.91
N SER A 425 -32.80 6.64 -8.35
CA SER A 425 -32.58 6.95 -9.77
C SER A 425 -31.28 6.38 -10.36
N GLY A 426 -30.37 5.92 -9.50
CA GLY A 426 -29.09 5.35 -9.90
C GLY A 426 -29.22 4.03 -10.66
N LYS A 427 -28.30 3.76 -11.59
CA LYS A 427 -28.23 2.48 -12.29
C LYS A 427 -27.72 1.41 -11.32
N GLY A 428 -28.49 0.35 -11.09
CA GLY A 428 -28.04 -0.76 -10.22
C GLY A 428 -26.75 -1.40 -10.72
N VAL A 429 -25.77 -1.55 -9.83
CA VAL A 429 -24.53 -2.31 -10.05
C VAL A 429 -24.48 -3.44 -9.03
N THR A 430 -24.55 -4.67 -9.53
CA THR A 430 -24.47 -5.88 -8.70
C THR A 430 -23.02 -6.33 -8.55
N TYR A 431 -22.68 -6.82 -7.36
CA TYR A 431 -21.38 -7.38 -7.00
C TYR A 431 -21.53 -8.30 -5.78
N THR A 432 -20.53 -9.13 -5.51
CA THR A 432 -20.50 -9.94 -4.29
C THR A 432 -19.95 -9.17 -3.10
N SER A 433 -20.65 -9.27 -1.97
CA SER A 433 -20.20 -8.74 -0.69
C SER A 433 -20.39 -9.79 0.41
N GLY A 434 -19.30 -10.49 0.75
CA GLY A 434 -19.28 -11.44 1.87
C GLY A 434 -20.22 -12.62 1.64
N GLY A 435 -20.09 -13.30 0.50
CA GLY A 435 -20.94 -14.45 0.15
C GLY A 435 -22.42 -14.10 -0.07
N ASN A 436 -22.74 -12.84 -0.41
CA ASN A 436 -24.09 -12.41 -0.77
C ASN A 436 -24.08 -11.52 -2.03
N SER A 437 -25.12 -11.64 -2.85
CA SER A 437 -25.32 -10.77 -4.03
C SER A 437 -25.87 -9.42 -3.56
N VAL A 438 -25.16 -8.33 -3.86
CA VAL A 438 -25.54 -6.98 -3.43
C VAL A 438 -25.58 -6.05 -4.62
N THR A 439 -26.72 -5.37 -4.81
CA THR A 439 -26.86 -4.32 -5.81
C THR A 439 -26.81 -2.95 -5.13
N THR A 440 -25.77 -2.17 -5.41
CA THR A 440 -25.66 -0.76 -4.98
C THR A 440 -25.87 0.14 -6.22
N PRO A 441 -26.68 1.20 -6.15
CA PRO A 441 -26.90 2.10 -7.29
C PRO A 441 -25.64 2.91 -7.61
N ARG A 442 -25.33 3.07 -8.90
CA ARG A 442 -24.38 4.04 -9.43
C ARG A 442 -25.10 5.32 -9.81
N LEU A 443 -24.61 6.46 -9.31
CA LEU A 443 -25.13 7.82 -9.50
C LEU A 443 -25.62 8.09 -10.95
N ASN A 444 -26.90 8.43 -11.12
CA ASN A 444 -27.48 8.84 -12.40
C ASN A 444 -28.46 9.99 -12.20
N LEU A 445 -28.06 11.19 -12.63
CA LEU A 445 -28.80 12.43 -12.45
C LEU A 445 -30.04 12.54 -13.35
N THR A 446 -30.04 11.81 -14.48
CA THR A 446 -31.09 11.88 -15.50
C THR A 446 -32.49 11.52 -14.97
N GLY A 447 -32.56 10.67 -13.93
CA GLY A 447 -33.82 10.33 -13.24
C GLY A 447 -33.98 10.97 -11.85
N SER A 448 -33.00 11.75 -11.39
CA SER A 448 -33.00 12.35 -10.05
C SER A 448 -33.59 13.76 -10.06
N LEU A 449 -33.27 14.55 -11.08
CA LEU A 449 -33.71 15.93 -11.28
C LEU A 449 -35.08 15.98 -12.00
N PRO A 450 -35.88 17.05 -11.81
CA PRO A 450 -37.17 17.20 -12.47
C PRO A 450 -37.02 17.54 -13.97
N SER A 451 -37.98 17.09 -14.77
CA SER A 451 -38.06 17.37 -16.20
C SER A 451 -38.51 18.80 -16.49
N GLY A 452 -37.55 19.73 -16.57
CA GLY A 452 -37.80 21.13 -16.93
C GLY A 452 -36.53 21.98 -16.82
N PRO A 453 -36.58 23.27 -17.20
CA PRO A 453 -35.52 24.21 -16.89
C PRO A 453 -35.39 24.39 -15.37
N ALA A 454 -34.16 24.51 -14.87
CA ALA A 454 -33.90 24.74 -13.47
C ALA A 454 -34.55 26.04 -12.96
N PRO A 455 -35.00 26.11 -11.70
CA PRO A 455 -35.52 27.34 -11.12
C PRO A 455 -34.43 28.42 -11.17
N THR A 456 -34.80 29.62 -11.63
CA THR A 456 -33.87 30.76 -11.62
C THR A 456 -33.50 31.07 -10.18
N PRO A 457 -32.20 31.06 -9.80
CA PRO A 457 -31.81 31.28 -8.42
C PRO A 457 -32.18 32.70 -8.00
N THR A 458 -33.08 32.82 -7.02
CA THR A 458 -33.46 34.11 -6.43
C THR A 458 -32.21 34.81 -5.92
N GLY A 459 -31.89 35.97 -6.49
CA GLY A 459 -30.57 36.58 -6.38
C GLY A 459 -30.17 36.96 -4.95
N THR A 460 -29.41 36.11 -4.28
CA THR A 460 -28.60 36.53 -3.14
C THR A 460 -27.46 37.39 -3.68
N ALA A 461 -27.33 38.61 -3.17
CA ALA A 461 -26.40 39.60 -3.70
C ALA A 461 -24.96 39.08 -3.79
N THR A 462 -24.28 39.39 -4.90
CA THR A 462 -22.83 39.23 -5.01
C THR A 462 -22.16 39.93 -3.82
N PRO A 463 -21.32 39.25 -3.03
CA PRO A 463 -20.62 39.92 -1.95
C PRO A 463 -19.71 41.00 -2.55
N THR A 464 -19.97 42.26 -2.20
CA THR A 464 -19.14 43.40 -2.56
C THR A 464 -17.67 43.07 -2.24
N PRO A 465 -16.71 43.32 -3.16
CA PRO A 465 -15.31 43.08 -2.87
C PRO A 465 -14.92 43.84 -1.60
N ALA A 466 -14.34 43.12 -0.64
CA ALA A 466 -13.96 43.70 0.65
C ALA A 466 -13.01 44.90 0.39
N PRO A 467 -13.25 46.06 1.04
CA PRO A 467 -12.52 47.28 0.74
C PRO A 467 -11.02 47.10 0.98
N THR A 468 -10.21 47.62 0.07
CA THR A 468 -8.75 47.58 0.16
C THR A 468 -8.30 48.22 1.47
N GLY A 469 -7.72 47.42 2.36
CA GLY A 469 -7.33 47.88 3.70
C GLY A 469 -6.25 48.97 3.63
N THR A 470 -6.63 50.20 3.92
CA THR A 470 -5.73 51.37 3.97
C THR A 470 -4.59 51.11 4.97
N ALA A 471 -3.35 51.36 4.54
CA ALA A 471 -2.20 51.28 5.43
C ALA A 471 -2.26 52.38 6.51
N VAL A 472 -2.04 52.01 7.77
CA VAL A 472 -1.98 52.89 8.94
C VAL A 472 -0.67 52.58 9.69
N PRO A 473 0.08 53.57 10.22
CA PRO A 473 1.54 53.56 10.04
C PRO A 473 2.39 53.04 11.21
N THR A 474 3.69 52.94 10.89
CA THR A 474 4.85 52.63 11.73
C THR A 474 4.90 53.27 13.12
N ALA A 475 5.41 52.52 14.11
CA ALA A 475 5.92 53.06 15.38
C ALA A 475 7.32 52.48 15.71
N VAL A 476 8.33 53.36 15.71
CA VAL A 476 9.77 53.15 15.97
C VAL A 476 10.30 54.54 16.40
N PRO A 477 11.29 54.73 17.32
CA PRO A 477 12.23 53.78 17.95
C PRO A 477 12.29 53.84 19.50
N THR A 478 13.18 53.04 20.10
CA THR A 478 14.14 53.47 21.15
C THR A 478 15.40 52.57 21.06
N ALA A 479 16.56 53.03 21.54
CA ALA A 479 17.88 52.59 21.06
C ALA A 479 18.70 51.64 21.99
N THR A 480 19.87 51.26 21.47
CA THR A 480 20.89 50.30 21.93
C THR A 480 21.59 50.69 23.26
N PRO A 481 22.42 49.80 23.86
CA PRO A 481 23.88 49.89 23.60
C PRO A 481 24.62 48.58 23.28
N THR A 482 25.46 48.67 22.24
CA THR A 482 26.72 47.94 21.91
C THR A 482 27.19 46.69 22.68
N GLY A 483 27.62 45.69 21.89
CA GLY A 483 28.68 44.73 22.23
C GLY A 483 29.69 44.62 21.07
N THR A 484 31.00 44.59 21.37
CA THR A 484 32.09 44.81 20.39
C THR A 484 32.51 43.54 19.63
N ALA A 485 32.96 43.70 18.38
CA ALA A 485 33.47 42.63 17.51
C ALA A 485 35.02 42.51 17.52
N ALA A 486 35.53 41.31 17.25
CA ALA A 486 36.96 41.00 17.07
C ALA A 486 37.15 39.98 15.91
N PRO A 487 38.35 39.87 15.30
CA PRO A 487 38.45 39.58 13.86
C PRO A 487 38.69 38.13 13.43
N VAL A 488 38.55 37.92 12.11
CA VAL A 488 38.77 36.66 11.36
C VAL A 488 40.23 36.55 10.86
N PRO A 489 40.85 35.36 10.87
CA PRO A 489 42.08 35.07 10.12
C PRO A 489 41.81 34.42 8.74
N THR A 490 42.57 34.85 7.73
CA THR A 490 42.53 34.38 6.33
C THR A 490 43.47 33.16 6.12
N PRO A 491 43.16 32.19 5.23
CA PRO A 491 44.01 31.01 5.04
C PRO A 491 45.33 31.29 4.30
N THR A 492 46.35 30.48 4.60
CA THR A 492 47.60 30.33 3.83
C THR A 492 47.82 28.84 3.55
N GLY A 493 48.43 28.46 2.42
CA GLY A 493 48.31 27.11 1.86
C GLY A 493 49.61 26.32 1.63
N THR A 494 49.40 25.10 1.10
CA THR A 494 50.34 24.27 0.31
C THR A 494 51.53 23.61 1.03
N ALA A 495 51.43 22.29 1.19
CA ALA A 495 52.56 21.34 1.10
C ALA A 495 52.05 19.99 0.57
N ALA A 496 52.89 19.24 -0.16
CA ALA A 496 52.56 17.95 -0.77
C ALA A 496 53.27 16.77 -0.04
N PRO A 497 52.75 15.53 -0.13
CA PRO A 497 53.27 14.39 0.65
C PRO A 497 54.32 13.54 -0.08
N THR A 498 55.25 12.93 0.66
CA THR A 498 56.15 11.82 0.25
C THR A 498 56.69 11.11 1.52
N PRO A 499 57.26 9.88 1.48
CA PRO A 499 56.76 8.82 2.38
C PRO A 499 57.80 8.00 3.16
N ALA A 500 57.37 7.37 4.26
CA ALA A 500 58.03 6.25 4.96
C ALA A 500 57.10 5.65 6.06
N PRO A 501 57.35 4.44 6.61
CA PRO A 501 57.93 3.23 6.00
C PRO A 501 56.99 2.00 6.15
N THR A 502 57.48 0.78 5.88
CA THR A 502 56.71 -0.49 5.97
C THR A 502 57.11 -1.33 7.19
N GLY A 503 56.15 -2.03 7.80
CA GLY A 503 56.36 -2.99 8.91
C GLY A 503 55.68 -2.56 10.22
N THR A 504 55.24 -3.44 11.12
CA THR A 504 55.17 -4.92 11.10
C THR A 504 53.95 -5.36 11.92
N ALA A 505 53.38 -6.54 11.64
CA ALA A 505 52.14 -6.99 12.29
C ALA A 505 52.31 -7.29 13.80
N VAL A 506 51.38 -6.79 14.62
CA VAL A 506 51.23 -7.10 16.05
C VAL A 506 50.03 -8.05 16.22
N PRO A 507 50.13 -9.15 17.00
CA PRO A 507 49.03 -10.09 17.16
C PRO A 507 47.88 -9.51 17.99
N THR A 508 46.67 -9.52 17.44
CA THR A 508 45.44 -9.07 18.12
C THR A 508 45.06 -10.00 19.28
N PRO A 509 44.76 -9.49 20.49
CA PRO A 509 44.25 -10.31 21.59
C PRO A 509 42.88 -10.95 21.29
N ALA A 510 42.56 -12.05 21.98
CA ALA A 510 41.25 -12.69 21.88
C ALA A 510 40.12 -11.74 22.34
N PRO A 511 38.95 -11.73 21.68
CA PRO A 511 37.93 -10.72 21.91
C PRO A 511 37.22 -10.91 23.26
N THR A 512 37.31 -9.89 24.11
CA THR A 512 36.44 -9.73 25.28
C THR A 512 34.97 -9.63 24.84
N ALA A 513 34.03 -10.10 25.67
CA ALA A 513 32.60 -10.04 25.36
C ALA A 513 32.16 -8.59 25.05
N PRO A 514 31.37 -8.35 23.97
CA PRO A 514 31.13 -7.00 23.49
C PRO A 514 30.17 -6.22 24.41
N VAL A 515 30.56 -4.99 24.74
CA VAL A 515 29.68 -4.03 25.42
C VAL A 515 28.65 -3.48 24.43
N VAL A 516 27.55 -4.23 24.28
CA VAL A 516 26.35 -3.80 23.52
C VAL A 516 25.76 -2.57 24.20
N ARG A 517 25.51 -1.48 23.46
CA ARG A 517 25.06 -0.22 24.08
C ARG A 517 23.61 -0.33 24.56
N PRO A 518 23.19 0.44 25.58
CA PRO A 518 21.84 0.33 26.15
C PRO A 518 20.70 0.44 25.13
N ALA A 519 20.85 1.29 24.10
CA ALA A 519 19.86 1.42 23.03
C ALA A 519 19.78 0.16 22.14
N GLU A 520 20.89 -0.50 21.86
CA GLU A 520 20.94 -1.73 21.04
C GLU A 520 20.35 -2.91 21.80
N LYS A 521 20.70 -3.06 23.09
CA LYS A 521 20.08 -4.04 23.98
C LYS A 521 18.56 -3.83 24.08
N ARG A 522 18.10 -2.58 24.23
CA ARG A 522 16.67 -2.24 24.27
C ARG A 522 15.92 -2.69 23.00
N VAL A 523 16.53 -2.65 21.81
CA VAL A 523 15.90 -3.20 20.60
C VAL A 523 15.79 -4.74 20.68
N VAL A 524 16.81 -5.43 21.17
CA VAL A 524 16.78 -6.89 21.36
C VAL A 524 15.73 -7.29 22.40
N ASP A 525 15.63 -6.55 23.51
CA ASP A 525 14.62 -6.77 24.56
C ASP A 525 13.18 -6.60 24.03
N LEU A 526 12.95 -5.57 23.19
CA LEU A 526 11.67 -5.35 22.51
C LEU A 526 11.33 -6.45 21.50
N VAL A 527 12.32 -6.88 20.69
CA VAL A 527 12.15 -8.00 19.75
C VAL A 527 11.78 -9.29 20.49
N ASN A 528 12.46 -9.60 21.59
CA ASN A 528 12.21 -10.84 22.33
C ASN A 528 10.86 -10.82 23.06
N ARG A 529 10.37 -9.64 23.49
CA ARG A 529 8.98 -9.49 23.97
C ARG A 529 7.97 -9.83 22.88
N VAL A 530 8.03 -9.14 21.75
CA VAL A 530 7.09 -9.32 20.63
C VAL A 530 7.16 -10.73 20.03
N ARG A 531 8.32 -11.39 20.11
CA ARG A 531 8.46 -12.81 19.76
C ARG A 531 7.76 -13.75 20.75
N ALA A 532 7.84 -13.47 22.06
CA ALA A 532 7.10 -14.23 23.07
C ALA A 532 5.58 -14.06 22.91
N ASP A 533 5.11 -12.83 22.65
CA ASP A 533 3.70 -12.53 22.36
C ASP A 533 3.19 -13.28 21.10
N TYR A 534 4.09 -13.60 20.17
CA TYR A 534 3.83 -14.37 18.94
C TYR A 534 4.17 -15.88 19.06
N GLY A 535 4.55 -16.38 20.25
CA GLY A 535 4.87 -17.79 20.49
C GLY A 535 6.22 -18.28 19.95
N CYS A 536 7.10 -17.40 19.45
CA CYS A 536 8.47 -17.76 19.11
C CYS A 536 9.37 -17.82 20.36
N ALA A 537 10.38 -18.69 20.33
CA ALA A 537 11.49 -18.63 21.29
C ALA A 537 12.27 -17.29 21.19
N PRO A 538 12.78 -16.75 22.31
CA PRO A 538 13.62 -15.56 22.31
C PRO A 538 14.94 -15.81 21.57
N LEU A 539 15.48 -14.75 20.96
CA LEU A 539 16.74 -14.77 20.23
C LEU A 539 17.91 -14.51 21.18
N VAL A 540 18.98 -15.29 21.04
CA VAL A 540 20.24 -15.14 21.79
C VAL A 540 21.12 -14.09 21.14
N LEU A 541 21.74 -13.20 21.92
CA LEU A 541 22.63 -12.18 21.39
C LEU A 541 24.01 -12.77 21.08
N ASP A 542 24.49 -12.63 19.84
CA ASP A 542 25.80 -13.16 19.40
C ASP A 542 26.79 -12.04 19.03
N ALA A 543 28.01 -12.12 19.58
CA ALA A 543 29.07 -11.13 19.38
C ALA A 543 29.53 -10.97 17.92
N ARG A 544 29.46 -12.04 17.13
CA ARG A 544 29.85 -12.08 15.71
C ARG A 544 28.80 -11.40 14.84
N LEU A 545 27.53 -11.65 15.15
CA LEU A 545 26.43 -10.90 14.54
C LEU A 545 26.51 -9.40 14.89
N TYR A 546 26.95 -9.06 16.11
CA TYR A 546 27.16 -7.67 16.52
C TYR A 546 28.30 -7.01 15.73
N ALA A 547 29.43 -7.70 15.52
CA ALA A 547 30.51 -7.22 14.67
C ALA A 547 30.04 -6.99 13.21
N ALA A 548 29.27 -7.93 12.64
CA ALA A 548 28.68 -7.80 11.30
C ALA A 548 27.71 -6.60 11.20
N ALA A 549 26.85 -6.43 12.20
CA ALA A 549 25.87 -5.34 12.27
C ALA A 549 26.54 -3.97 12.44
N LEU A 550 27.53 -3.86 13.33
CA LEU A 550 28.23 -2.61 13.63
C LEU A 550 29.11 -2.18 12.47
N GLY A 551 29.81 -3.13 11.83
CA GLY A 551 30.59 -2.88 10.63
C GLY A 551 29.73 -2.32 9.49
N HIS A 552 28.57 -2.92 9.23
CA HIS A 552 27.67 -2.44 8.17
C HIS A 552 27.02 -1.09 8.49
N SER A 553 26.58 -0.89 9.74
CA SER A 553 26.07 0.40 10.21
C SER A 553 27.11 1.51 10.04
N THR A 554 28.37 1.21 10.35
CA THR A 554 29.51 2.14 10.23
C THR A 554 29.85 2.45 8.77
N ASP A 555 29.91 1.44 7.90
CA ASP A 555 30.09 1.60 6.45
C ASP A 555 29.00 2.52 5.86
N MET A 556 27.72 2.21 6.08
CA MET A 556 26.59 3.04 5.65
C MET A 556 26.68 4.48 6.16
N ALA A 557 27.02 4.67 7.44
CA ALA A 557 27.12 5.98 8.07
C ALA A 557 28.28 6.82 7.53
N GLN A 558 29.49 6.25 7.45
CA GLN A 558 30.70 6.94 6.95
C GLN A 558 30.57 7.24 5.46
N ASN A 559 30.21 6.22 4.67
CA ASN A 559 30.15 6.29 3.21
C ASN A 559 28.81 6.82 2.65
N ARG A 560 27.94 7.32 3.53
CA ARG A 560 26.69 8.07 3.27
C ARG A 560 25.67 7.36 2.35
N TYR A 561 25.65 6.04 2.35
CA TYR A 561 24.72 5.23 1.55
C TYR A 561 23.82 4.38 2.46
N PHE A 562 22.71 3.87 1.94
CA PHE A 562 21.77 3.06 2.71
C PHE A 562 21.27 1.89 1.87
N HIS A 563 21.83 0.70 2.09
CA HIS A 563 21.63 -0.48 1.26
C HIS A 563 22.09 -1.75 1.99
N HIS A 564 21.44 -2.89 1.75
CA HIS A 564 21.78 -4.16 2.40
C HIS A 564 23.14 -4.75 1.99
N TYR A 565 23.67 -4.39 0.82
CA TYR A 565 25.04 -4.76 0.44
C TYR A 565 25.99 -3.62 0.82
N SER A 566 27.17 -3.97 1.34
CA SER A 566 28.25 -3.02 1.60
C SER A 566 28.77 -2.40 0.30
N LYS A 567 29.47 -1.26 0.37
CA LYS A 567 29.99 -0.60 -0.85
C LYS A 567 30.99 -1.44 -1.64
N ASP A 568 31.64 -2.39 -0.98
CA ASP A 568 32.52 -3.41 -1.57
C ASP A 568 31.78 -4.65 -2.11
N GLY A 569 30.45 -4.62 -2.16
CA GLY A 569 29.60 -5.68 -2.70
C GLY A 569 29.27 -6.82 -1.73
N ARG A 570 29.81 -6.85 -0.51
CA ARG A 570 29.48 -7.92 0.46
C ARG A 570 28.00 -7.91 0.85
N SER A 571 27.33 -9.05 0.75
CA SER A 571 25.96 -9.26 1.23
C SER A 571 25.90 -9.37 2.77
N PRO A 572 24.70 -9.32 3.39
CA PRO A 572 24.58 -9.58 4.84
C PRO A 572 25.09 -10.97 5.22
N GLY A 573 24.82 -11.99 4.39
CA GLY A 573 25.33 -13.34 4.57
C GLY A 573 26.86 -13.44 4.51
N ASP A 574 27.53 -12.59 3.72
CA ASP A 574 28.99 -12.48 3.70
C ASP A 574 29.51 -11.80 4.96
N ARG A 575 28.89 -10.71 5.41
CA ARG A 575 29.28 -10.05 6.67
C ARG A 575 29.15 -10.98 7.87
N ILE A 576 28.08 -11.78 7.93
CA ILE A 576 27.85 -12.79 8.99
C ILE A 576 28.93 -13.88 8.95
N ARG A 577 29.24 -14.43 7.77
CA ARG A 577 30.30 -15.44 7.60
C ARG A 577 31.68 -14.88 7.93
N ASN A 578 32.01 -13.68 7.45
CA ASN A 578 33.31 -13.03 7.67
C ASN A 578 33.52 -12.62 9.14
N ALA A 579 32.45 -12.40 9.91
CA ALA A 579 32.51 -12.24 11.36
C ALA A 579 32.67 -13.58 12.13
N GLY A 580 32.77 -14.73 11.44
CA GLY A 580 32.99 -16.04 12.05
C GLY A 580 31.71 -16.75 12.52
N PHE A 581 30.52 -16.30 12.14
CA PHE A 581 29.28 -17.03 12.44
C PHE A 581 29.07 -18.13 11.39
N SER A 582 29.56 -19.33 11.72
CA SER A 582 29.57 -20.51 10.84
C SER A 582 29.34 -21.79 11.66
N PRO A 583 28.72 -22.85 11.10
CA PRO A 583 28.08 -22.94 9.79
C PRO A 583 26.73 -22.21 9.76
N LEU A 584 26.59 -21.24 8.84
CA LEU A 584 25.40 -20.41 8.70
C LEU A 584 24.29 -21.17 7.94
N ARG A 585 23.16 -21.45 8.61
CA ARG A 585 22.03 -22.19 8.03
C ARG A 585 20.94 -21.28 7.45
N SER A 586 20.59 -20.23 8.18
CA SER A 586 19.66 -19.19 7.74
C SER A 586 20.07 -17.86 8.36
N TRP A 587 19.71 -16.77 7.68
CA TRP A 587 19.95 -15.41 8.14
C TRP A 587 18.84 -14.49 7.66
N ALA A 588 18.75 -13.32 8.30
CA ALA A 588 17.95 -12.19 7.86
C ALA A 588 18.61 -10.89 8.31
N GLU A 589 18.28 -9.78 7.66
CA GLU A 589 18.74 -8.46 8.06
C GLU A 589 17.61 -7.42 7.93
N ASN A 590 17.50 -6.56 8.94
CA ASN A 590 16.70 -5.35 8.91
C ASN A 590 17.66 -4.16 9.01
N ILE A 591 17.54 -3.15 8.14
CA ILE A 591 18.31 -1.89 8.26
C ILE A 591 17.35 -0.71 8.47
N ALA A 592 17.84 0.37 9.07
CA ALA A 592 17.08 1.60 9.25
C ALA A 592 18.00 2.83 9.25
N ARG A 593 17.45 4.02 8.96
CA ARG A 593 18.20 5.27 8.91
C ARG A 593 17.34 6.46 9.35
N GLY A 594 17.82 7.20 10.35
CA GLY A 594 17.20 8.39 10.89
C GLY A 594 16.52 8.18 12.25
N GLN A 595 16.05 6.97 12.57
CA GLN A 595 15.37 6.62 13.82
C GLN A 595 16.29 6.87 15.02
N ARG A 596 15.91 7.79 15.91
CA ARG A 596 16.82 8.29 16.97
C ARG A 596 16.83 7.48 18.26
N SER A 597 15.98 6.46 18.40
CA SER A 597 15.88 5.63 19.61
C SER A 597 15.53 4.18 19.30
N ALA A 598 15.80 3.30 20.27
CA ALA A 598 15.53 1.87 20.21
C ALA A 598 14.05 1.56 19.92
N ASP A 599 13.15 2.20 20.66
CA ASP A 599 11.70 2.06 20.49
C ASP A 599 11.19 2.65 19.16
N SER A 600 11.88 3.65 18.61
CA SER A 600 11.58 4.19 17.27
C SER A 600 11.94 3.18 16.19
N VAL A 601 13.17 2.64 16.19
CA VAL A 601 13.60 1.68 15.16
C VAL A 601 12.87 0.34 15.26
N HIS A 602 12.61 -0.16 16.47
CA HIS A 602 11.80 -1.37 16.66
C HIS A 602 10.37 -1.20 16.14
N ARG A 603 9.71 -0.06 16.40
CA ARG A 603 8.35 0.20 15.87
C ARG A 603 8.33 0.34 14.34
N ALA A 604 9.35 0.96 13.74
CA ALA A 604 9.47 1.05 12.28
C ALA A 604 9.57 -0.36 11.65
N TRP A 605 10.43 -1.22 12.18
CA TRP A 605 10.56 -2.61 11.72
C TRP A 605 9.29 -3.44 12.00
N MET A 606 8.58 -3.23 13.10
CA MET A 606 7.33 -3.93 13.38
C MET A 606 6.11 -3.47 12.55
N ARG A 607 6.14 -2.24 12.01
CA ARG A 607 5.11 -1.74 11.07
C ARG A 607 5.36 -2.19 9.62
N SER A 608 6.61 -2.43 9.25
CA SER A 608 6.98 -2.95 7.93
C SER A 608 6.76 -4.47 7.85
N SER A 609 5.97 -4.96 6.90
CA SER A 609 5.66 -6.38 6.74
C SER A 609 6.91 -7.25 6.56
N GLY A 610 7.88 -6.83 5.76
CA GLY A 610 9.14 -7.54 5.54
C GLY A 610 10.03 -7.59 6.79
N HIS A 611 10.27 -6.45 7.43
CA HIS A 611 11.10 -6.39 8.64
C HIS A 611 10.45 -7.11 9.83
N ARG A 612 9.11 -7.06 9.94
CA ARG A 612 8.31 -7.83 10.89
C ARG A 612 8.40 -9.34 10.62
N ALA A 613 8.37 -9.77 9.36
CA ALA A 613 8.54 -11.19 9.01
C ALA A 613 9.92 -11.72 9.45
N ASN A 614 10.98 -10.91 9.34
CA ASN A 614 12.30 -11.26 9.86
C ASN A 614 12.31 -11.37 11.41
N ILE A 615 11.69 -10.41 12.11
CA ILE A 615 11.56 -10.44 13.59
C ILE A 615 10.77 -11.67 14.07
N LEU A 616 9.64 -11.97 13.43
CA LEU A 616 8.71 -13.03 13.81
C LEU A 616 9.03 -14.41 13.23
N ASN A 617 10.12 -14.55 12.47
CA ASN A 617 10.55 -15.85 11.97
C ASN A 617 11.14 -16.70 13.11
N CYS A 618 10.34 -17.61 13.67
CA CYS A 618 10.75 -18.48 14.77
C CYS A 618 11.89 -19.46 14.40
N LYS A 619 12.27 -19.60 13.12
CA LYS A 619 13.40 -20.44 12.67
C LYS A 619 14.77 -19.77 12.88
N LEU A 620 14.80 -18.48 13.22
CA LEU A 620 15.99 -17.74 13.61
C LEU A 620 16.19 -17.89 15.12
N THR A 621 17.44 -18.09 15.56
CA THR A 621 17.80 -18.38 16.97
C THR A 621 18.75 -17.36 17.59
N HIS A 622 19.51 -16.63 16.77
CA HIS A 622 20.47 -15.61 17.21
C HIS A 622 20.15 -14.24 16.60
N ILE A 623 20.52 -13.17 17.31
CA ILE A 623 20.34 -11.78 16.90
C ILE A 623 21.58 -10.95 17.26
N ALA A 624 21.79 -9.85 16.54
CA ALA A 624 22.40 -8.65 17.10
C ALA A 624 21.74 -7.40 16.52
N VAL A 625 21.90 -6.28 17.21
CA VAL A 625 21.52 -4.95 16.74
C VAL A 625 22.70 -4.03 16.96
N ALA A 626 23.04 -3.22 15.98
CA ALA A 626 24.03 -2.17 16.10
C ALA A 626 23.59 -0.89 15.38
N TYR A 627 24.24 0.23 15.68
CA TYR A 627 24.13 1.46 14.89
C TYR A 627 25.42 2.28 14.80
N ALA A 628 25.50 3.19 13.83
CA ALA A 628 26.51 4.23 13.77
C ALA A 628 25.89 5.56 13.36
N LYS A 629 26.57 6.69 13.60
CA LYS A 629 26.12 8.02 13.17
C LYS A 629 27.04 8.54 12.08
N ASN A 630 26.47 9.18 11.06
CA ASN A 630 27.28 9.94 10.09
C ASN A 630 27.74 11.27 10.69
N ALA A 631 28.53 12.04 9.93
CA ALA A 631 29.03 13.36 10.34
C ALA A 631 27.93 14.39 10.70
N TYR A 632 26.68 14.17 10.26
CA TYR A 632 25.51 15.00 10.60
C TYR A 632 24.68 14.41 11.76
N GLY A 633 25.26 13.49 12.55
CA GLY A 633 24.61 12.84 13.69
C GLY A 633 23.46 11.87 13.34
N THR A 634 23.19 11.63 12.05
CA THR A 634 22.09 10.77 11.59
C THR A 634 22.43 9.31 11.86
N PRO A 635 21.60 8.57 12.63
CA PRO A 635 21.86 7.17 12.96
C PRO A 635 21.49 6.25 11.80
N TYR A 636 22.32 5.25 11.57
CA TYR A 636 22.14 4.12 10.66
C TYR A 636 22.17 2.85 11.51
N TRP A 637 21.11 2.06 11.47
CA TRP A 637 20.96 0.83 12.24
C TRP A 637 21.07 -0.39 11.33
N THR A 638 21.62 -1.47 11.88
CA THR A 638 21.57 -2.81 11.30
C THR A 638 21.17 -3.79 12.39
N GLN A 639 20.14 -4.59 12.13
CA GLN A 639 19.69 -5.71 12.95
C GLN A 639 19.87 -6.99 12.14
N VAL A 640 20.70 -7.89 12.64
CA VAL A 640 21.10 -9.11 11.94
C VAL A 640 20.60 -10.31 12.73
N PHE A 641 20.05 -11.29 12.03
CA PHE A 641 19.57 -12.55 12.60
C PHE A 641 20.28 -13.74 11.96
N ALA A 642 20.45 -14.83 12.72
CA ALA A 642 20.98 -16.08 12.17
C ALA A 642 20.50 -17.35 12.87
N SER A 643 20.76 -18.50 12.25
CA SER A 643 20.79 -19.82 12.89
C SER A 643 21.97 -20.65 12.36
N THR A 644 22.48 -21.57 13.18
CA THR A 644 23.51 -22.54 12.78
C THR A 644 22.90 -23.90 12.42
N THR A 645 23.70 -24.81 11.85
CA THR A 645 23.22 -26.19 11.56
C THR A 645 23.12 -27.10 12.78
N THR A 646 23.50 -26.63 13.98
CA THR A 646 23.59 -27.46 15.18
C THR A 646 22.45 -27.12 16.12
N ALA A 647 21.52 -28.06 16.32
CA ALA A 647 20.45 -27.94 17.29
C ALA A 647 20.96 -28.20 18.72
N THR A 648 21.79 -27.30 19.25
CA THR A 648 22.08 -27.26 20.67
C THR A 648 20.82 -26.78 21.40
N THR A 649 20.14 -27.71 22.07
CA THR A 649 18.99 -27.42 22.93
C THR A 649 19.42 -26.50 24.06
N ALA A 650 19.09 -25.22 23.97
CA ALA A 650 19.20 -24.31 25.11
C ALA A 650 18.30 -24.83 26.26
N PRO A 651 18.73 -24.76 27.54
CA PRO A 651 18.00 -25.41 28.62
C PRO A 651 16.59 -24.86 28.80
N LYS A 652 15.62 -25.75 28.98
CA LYS A 652 14.32 -25.39 29.57
C LYS A 652 14.57 -24.84 30.98
N PRO A 653 14.06 -23.65 31.36
CA PRO A 653 14.03 -23.24 32.75
C PRO A 653 13.05 -24.14 33.51
N THR A 654 13.60 -25.12 34.23
CA THR A 654 12.87 -25.89 35.24
C THR A 654 13.04 -25.16 36.57
N PRO A 655 11.96 -24.87 37.32
CA PRO A 655 12.07 -24.12 38.57
C PRO A 655 12.84 -24.95 39.61
N THR A 656 14.02 -24.47 39.99
CA THR A 656 14.58 -24.66 41.33
C THR A 656 14.30 -23.36 42.09
N GLY A 657 13.78 -23.36 43.31
CA GLY A 657 13.69 -24.47 44.25
C GLY A 657 14.52 -24.18 45.50
N THR A 658 14.37 -22.97 46.05
CA THR A 658 14.92 -22.63 47.36
C THR A 658 14.27 -23.52 48.41
N ALA A 659 15.07 -24.21 49.21
CA ALA A 659 14.57 -25.05 50.30
C ALA A 659 13.86 -24.21 51.38
N ALA A 660 13.00 -24.88 52.15
CA ALA A 660 12.19 -24.26 53.20
C ALA A 660 13.04 -23.74 54.38
N PRO A 661 12.43 -22.92 55.25
CA PRO A 661 12.06 -23.51 56.55
C PRO A 661 10.56 -23.71 56.73
N THR A 662 10.21 -24.68 57.56
CA THR A 662 8.84 -25.14 57.86
C THR A 662 8.16 -24.27 58.92
N GLY A 663 6.88 -23.90 58.73
CA GLY A 663 6.10 -23.19 59.76
C GLY A 663 4.69 -22.73 59.36
N LYS A 664 3.67 -23.58 59.58
CA LYS A 664 2.22 -23.27 59.58
C LYS A 664 1.83 -22.93 61.05
N PRO A 665 0.89 -22.01 61.41
CA PRO A 665 -0.43 -21.77 60.75
C PRO A 665 -1.06 -20.34 60.73
N THR A 666 -2.17 -20.22 59.97
CA THR A 666 -3.42 -19.42 60.18
C THR A 666 -3.46 -17.92 60.52
N ALA A 667 -4.29 -17.20 59.75
CA ALA A 667 -5.03 -15.96 60.09
C ALA A 667 -4.18 -14.68 60.33
N THR A 668 -4.67 -13.44 60.25
CA THR A 668 -6.04 -12.88 60.35
C THR A 668 -6.19 -11.59 59.51
N SER A 669 -7.42 -11.08 59.36
CA SER A 669 -7.81 -9.66 59.12
C SER A 669 -7.32 -8.90 57.86
N LYS A 670 -8.29 -8.52 57.03
CA LYS A 670 -8.28 -7.42 56.06
C LYS A 670 -8.16 -6.04 56.78
N PRO A 671 -7.44 -5.04 56.24
CA PRO A 671 -7.45 -3.66 56.76
C PRO A 671 -8.80 -2.94 56.58
N THR A 672 -9.18 -2.14 57.57
CA THR A 672 -10.47 -1.43 57.64
C THR A 672 -10.35 0.04 57.23
N THR A 673 -11.37 0.57 56.54
CA THR A 673 -11.61 2.02 56.40
C THR A 673 -12.70 2.48 57.39
N PRO A 674 -12.62 3.71 57.94
CA PRO A 674 -13.63 4.27 58.86
C PRO A 674 -15.00 4.53 58.18
N PRO A 675 -16.07 4.82 58.95
CA PRO A 675 -17.37 4.16 58.71
C PRO A 675 -18.48 4.98 58.01
N THR A 676 -19.66 4.35 57.95
CA THR A 676 -20.82 4.62 57.07
C THR A 676 -21.96 5.44 57.69
N SER A 677 -22.85 5.95 56.83
CA SER A 677 -24.30 6.01 57.08
C SER A 677 -25.10 5.34 55.94
N LYS A 678 -26.29 4.81 56.23
CA LYS A 678 -27.08 3.86 55.39
C LYS A 678 -28.60 4.11 55.59
N PRO A 679 -29.44 4.11 54.53
CA PRO A 679 -30.39 3.00 54.25
C PRO A 679 -30.61 2.75 52.73
N THR A 680 -31.25 1.70 52.18
CA THR A 680 -31.67 0.31 52.52
C THR A 680 -32.75 -0.06 51.47
N ALA A 681 -32.56 -1.06 50.59
CA ALA A 681 -33.66 -1.78 49.88
C ALA A 681 -33.16 -3.03 49.10
N THR A 682 -33.95 -4.11 49.09
CA THR A 682 -33.74 -5.44 48.44
C THR A 682 -35.15 -6.09 48.33
N PRO A 683 -35.62 -6.71 47.21
CA PRO A 683 -35.18 -8.00 46.63
C PRO A 683 -35.17 -7.99 45.05
N THR A 684 -35.25 -9.05 44.22
CA THR A 684 -35.53 -10.51 44.31
C THR A 684 -34.86 -11.28 43.14
N LYS A 685 -34.98 -12.62 43.05
CA LYS A 685 -34.55 -13.47 41.90
C LYS A 685 -35.44 -14.73 41.77
N PRO A 686 -35.77 -15.19 40.54
CA PRO A 686 -35.38 -16.55 40.07
C PRO A 686 -34.96 -16.56 38.57
N THR A 687 -33.93 -17.26 38.07
CA THR A 687 -33.54 -18.71 38.04
C THR A 687 -34.11 -19.53 36.87
N ALA A 688 -33.28 -19.83 35.84
CA ALA A 688 -33.33 -21.04 34.99
C ALA A 688 -32.01 -21.25 34.21
N THR A 689 -31.70 -22.47 33.75
CA THR A 689 -30.54 -22.86 32.89
C THR A 689 -30.88 -24.19 32.18
N PRO A 690 -30.20 -24.63 31.09
CA PRO A 690 -29.21 -25.73 31.25
C PRO A 690 -28.08 -25.88 30.16
N THR A 691 -26.95 -26.51 30.58
CA THR A 691 -26.00 -27.37 29.79
C THR A 691 -25.21 -26.80 28.57
N GLY A 692 -24.05 -27.35 28.14
CA GLY A 692 -23.28 -28.55 28.54
C GLY A 692 -21.78 -28.55 28.08
N LYS A 693 -21.01 -29.66 28.27
CA LYS A 693 -19.51 -29.72 28.26
C LYS A 693 -18.94 -31.11 27.85
N PRO A 694 -17.96 -31.23 26.91
CA PRO A 694 -16.51 -31.44 27.23
C PRO A 694 -15.54 -30.65 26.29
N THR A 695 -14.21 -30.50 26.42
CA THR A 695 -13.02 -31.01 27.19
C THR A 695 -12.10 -32.09 26.53
N ALA A 696 -10.78 -31.79 26.43
CA ALA A 696 -9.58 -32.68 26.38
C ALA A 696 -9.28 -33.57 25.13
N THR A 697 -8.04 -34.05 24.82
CA THR A 697 -6.62 -33.68 25.14
C THR A 697 -5.60 -34.42 24.21
N SER A 698 -4.35 -33.91 24.11
CA SER A 698 -3.10 -34.39 23.42
C SER A 698 -2.68 -35.89 23.63
N LYS A 699 -1.72 -36.50 22.90
CA LYS A 699 -0.26 -36.15 22.73
C LYS A 699 0.49 -36.97 21.60
N PRO A 700 1.75 -36.62 21.22
CA PRO A 700 2.53 -37.26 20.14
C PRO A 700 3.85 -37.97 20.57
N THR A 701 4.64 -38.46 19.59
CA THR A 701 6.02 -39.00 19.72
C THR A 701 6.98 -38.49 18.61
N THR A 702 8.29 -38.84 18.65
CA THR A 702 9.44 -38.20 17.89
C THR A 702 10.49 -39.29 17.52
N PRO A 703 11.79 -39.05 17.17
CA PRO A 703 12.54 -38.02 16.38
C PRO A 703 13.08 -38.70 15.05
N PRO A 704 14.33 -38.60 14.49
CA PRO A 704 15.48 -37.66 14.57
C PRO A 704 15.98 -37.09 13.18
N THR A 705 17.23 -37.34 12.73
CA THR A 705 17.99 -36.51 11.74
C THR A 705 19.20 -37.19 11.05
N SER A 706 19.69 -36.66 9.90
CA SER A 706 21.12 -36.76 9.43
C SER A 706 21.51 -35.60 8.45
N LYS A 707 22.74 -35.57 7.87
CA LYS A 707 23.41 -34.34 7.31
C LYS A 707 24.26 -34.61 5.99
N PRO A 708 25.36 -33.89 5.56
CA PRO A 708 25.45 -33.24 4.22
C PRO A 708 26.72 -33.57 3.35
N THR A 709 26.88 -32.90 2.18
CA THR A 709 28.12 -32.62 1.36
C THR A 709 27.70 -31.76 0.12
N ALA A 710 28.47 -30.95 -0.65
CA ALA A 710 29.90 -30.62 -0.81
C ALA A 710 30.21 -29.08 -0.81
N THR A 711 31.01 -28.52 -1.75
CA THR A 711 31.57 -27.13 -1.78
C THR A 711 32.01 -26.68 -3.21
N PRO A 712 32.11 -25.37 -3.56
CA PRO A 712 32.28 -24.87 -4.96
C PRO A 712 33.60 -24.12 -5.26
N THR A 713 33.77 -23.62 -6.50
CA THR A 713 34.91 -22.82 -7.02
C THR A 713 34.50 -21.52 -7.75
N LYS A 714 35.48 -20.63 -8.09
CA LYS A 714 35.29 -19.20 -8.44
C LYS A 714 36.23 -18.72 -9.57
N PRO A 715 35.82 -17.82 -10.50
CA PRO A 715 36.71 -17.08 -11.44
C PRO A 715 37.05 -15.61 -11.04
N THR A 716 37.87 -14.94 -11.86
CA THR A 716 38.46 -13.60 -11.67
C THR A 716 38.11 -12.60 -12.81
N THR A 717 38.44 -11.31 -12.63
CA THR A 717 38.17 -10.17 -13.54
C THR A 717 39.45 -9.72 -14.27
N PRO A 718 39.40 -9.19 -15.52
CA PRO A 718 39.64 -7.74 -15.75
C PRO A 718 38.78 -7.12 -16.92
N PRO A 719 39.22 -6.25 -17.86
CA PRO A 719 38.69 -4.87 -17.97
C PRO A 719 38.03 -4.47 -19.32
N THR A 720 37.52 -3.22 -19.38
CA THR A 720 36.63 -2.68 -20.44
C THR A 720 37.32 -2.17 -21.72
N THR A 721 36.84 -2.65 -22.88
CA THR A 721 36.70 -1.87 -24.15
C THR A 721 35.65 -2.54 -25.05
N ALA A 722 34.99 -1.79 -25.93
CA ALA A 722 33.92 -2.27 -26.81
C ALA A 722 33.81 -1.42 -28.10
N PRO A 723 33.15 -1.87 -29.20
CA PRO A 723 32.68 -3.24 -29.49
C PRO A 723 33.07 -3.76 -30.90
N THR A 724 33.61 -4.99 -30.97
CA THR A 724 33.58 -5.82 -32.20
C THR A 724 33.28 -7.26 -31.80
N GLY A 725 32.23 -7.85 -32.37
CA GLY A 725 31.67 -9.12 -31.86
C GLY A 725 32.43 -10.37 -32.29
N ASP A 726 32.63 -11.28 -31.34
CA ASP A 726 32.95 -12.68 -31.60
C ASP A 726 31.67 -13.43 -32.05
N PRO A 727 31.68 -14.28 -33.11
CA PRO A 727 30.45 -14.78 -33.74
C PRO A 727 29.51 -15.62 -32.86
N GLY A 728 29.94 -16.03 -31.66
CA GLY A 728 29.12 -16.77 -30.69
C GLY A 728 28.47 -15.93 -29.59
N THR A 729 28.73 -14.61 -29.49
CA THR A 729 28.31 -13.78 -28.34
C THR A 729 27.32 -12.68 -28.73
N VAL A 730 26.36 -12.38 -27.84
CA VAL A 730 25.30 -11.41 -28.10
C VAL A 730 25.56 -10.11 -27.33
N GLY A 731 26.05 -9.08 -28.04
CA GLY A 731 26.36 -7.79 -27.42
C GLY A 731 27.70 -7.77 -26.68
N SER A 732 27.90 -6.72 -25.88
CA SER A 732 29.13 -6.47 -25.11
C SER A 732 29.29 -7.40 -23.89
N ALA A 733 30.50 -7.47 -23.32
CA ALA A 733 30.76 -8.27 -22.13
C ALA A 733 29.87 -7.87 -20.94
N GLU A 734 29.66 -6.57 -20.73
CA GLU A 734 28.77 -6.03 -19.71
C GLU A 734 27.29 -6.42 -19.92
N GLU A 735 26.82 -6.51 -21.17
CA GLU A 735 25.44 -6.91 -21.51
C GLU A 735 25.22 -8.43 -21.33
N ASN A 736 26.19 -9.26 -21.76
CA ASN A 736 26.19 -10.70 -21.51
C ASN A 736 26.18 -11.00 -19.99
N GLU A 737 26.95 -10.25 -19.21
CA GLU A 737 26.99 -10.39 -17.75
C GLU A 737 25.66 -9.97 -17.08
N VAL A 738 24.99 -8.91 -17.57
CA VAL A 738 23.63 -8.56 -17.12
C VAL A 738 22.67 -9.73 -17.35
N VAL A 739 22.71 -10.37 -18.52
CA VAL A 739 21.85 -11.53 -18.82
C VAL A 739 22.19 -12.74 -17.94
N ARG A 740 23.48 -13.08 -17.78
CA ARG A 740 23.93 -14.18 -16.92
C ARG A 740 23.48 -14.01 -15.47
N LEU A 741 23.63 -12.82 -14.91
CA LEU A 741 23.21 -12.50 -13.54
C LEU A 741 21.68 -12.50 -13.40
N THR A 742 20.96 -11.98 -14.38
CA THR A 742 19.49 -12.04 -14.42
C THR A 742 18.99 -13.49 -14.41
N ASN A 743 19.66 -14.39 -15.13
CA ASN A 743 19.35 -15.82 -15.13
C ASN A 743 19.66 -16.52 -13.81
N ILE A 744 20.72 -16.11 -13.09
CA ILE A 744 21.03 -16.59 -11.73
C ILE A 744 19.93 -16.18 -10.74
N GLU A 745 19.42 -14.96 -10.83
CA GLU A 745 18.30 -14.54 -9.98
C GLU A 745 17.02 -15.29 -10.32
N ARG A 746 16.70 -15.46 -11.61
CA ARG A 746 15.57 -16.29 -12.07
C ARG A 746 15.63 -17.73 -11.57
N GLN A 747 16.81 -18.35 -11.59
CA GLN A 747 16.99 -19.71 -11.08
C GLN A 747 16.72 -19.79 -9.56
N LYS A 748 17.10 -18.77 -8.77
CA LYS A 748 16.73 -18.67 -7.34
C LYS A 748 15.22 -18.49 -7.14
N GLY A 749 14.54 -17.85 -8.09
CA GLY A 749 13.08 -17.69 -8.11
C GLY A 749 12.30 -18.90 -8.64
N GLY A 750 12.98 -19.93 -9.14
CA GLY A 750 12.35 -21.11 -9.76
C GLY A 750 11.97 -20.97 -11.23
N CYS A 751 12.37 -19.87 -11.90
CA CYS A 751 12.16 -19.69 -13.33
C CYS A 751 13.29 -20.33 -14.17
N GLY A 752 12.96 -20.76 -15.38
CA GLY A 752 13.94 -21.14 -16.40
C GLY A 752 14.81 -19.95 -16.87
N PRO A 753 16.04 -20.19 -17.34
CA PRO A 753 16.92 -19.15 -17.86
C PRO A 753 16.38 -18.56 -19.17
N LEU A 754 16.59 -17.26 -19.36
CA LEU A 754 16.31 -16.53 -20.59
C LEU A 754 17.44 -16.77 -21.59
N LYS A 755 17.11 -17.11 -22.83
CA LYS A 755 18.07 -17.12 -23.93
C LYS A 755 18.34 -15.69 -24.38
N HIS A 756 19.61 -15.34 -24.53
CA HIS A 756 20.04 -14.04 -25.05
C HIS A 756 19.72 -13.96 -26.55
N ASP A 757 19.02 -12.90 -26.97
CA ASP A 757 18.56 -12.71 -28.35
C ASP A 757 19.19 -11.45 -28.98
N PRO A 758 19.78 -11.53 -30.19
CA PRO A 758 20.51 -10.42 -30.81
C PRO A 758 19.61 -9.27 -31.31
N GLN A 759 18.35 -9.53 -31.63
CA GLN A 759 17.41 -8.49 -32.04
C GLN A 759 16.89 -7.73 -30.82
N LEU A 760 16.57 -8.45 -29.73
CA LEU A 760 16.25 -7.81 -28.44
C LEU A 760 17.44 -7.04 -27.87
N ASN A 761 18.67 -7.54 -28.04
CA ASN A 761 19.87 -6.84 -27.58
C ASN A 761 20.07 -5.52 -28.31
N ARG A 762 19.86 -5.50 -29.63
CA ARG A 762 19.88 -4.28 -30.45
C ARG A 762 18.83 -3.28 -29.95
N ALA A 763 17.58 -3.70 -29.78
CA ALA A 763 16.52 -2.83 -29.26
C ALA A 763 16.83 -2.24 -27.86
N ALA A 764 17.44 -3.02 -26.98
CA ALA A 764 17.87 -2.56 -25.66
C ALA A 764 19.08 -1.60 -25.74
N HIS A 765 20.05 -1.89 -26.61
CA HIS A 765 21.26 -1.08 -26.79
C HIS A 765 20.93 0.28 -27.41
N ASP A 766 20.17 0.31 -28.51
CA ASP A 766 19.78 1.55 -29.22
C ASP A 766 18.94 2.47 -28.31
N HIS A 767 18.10 1.89 -27.45
CA HIS A 767 17.37 2.65 -26.42
C HIS A 767 18.27 3.15 -25.29
N SER A 768 19.26 2.36 -24.85
CA SER A 768 20.30 2.84 -23.92
C SER A 768 21.15 3.96 -24.53
N ALA A 769 21.46 3.90 -25.83
CA ALA A 769 22.15 4.97 -26.56
C ALA A 769 21.33 6.26 -26.59
N THR A 770 20.03 6.16 -26.89
CA THR A 770 19.12 7.32 -26.90
C THR A 770 18.97 7.96 -25.51
N GLN A 771 18.95 7.14 -24.44
CA GLN A 771 18.96 7.62 -23.06
C GLN A 771 20.29 8.27 -22.66
N ALA A 772 21.41 7.74 -23.15
CA ALA A 772 22.74 8.30 -22.93
C ALA A 772 22.95 9.64 -23.67
N GLU A 773 22.58 9.75 -24.95
CA GLU A 773 22.59 10.98 -25.73
C GLU A 773 21.82 12.10 -25.01
N ARG A 774 20.57 11.80 -24.64
CA ARG A 774 19.63 12.77 -24.04
C ARG A 774 19.83 12.96 -22.54
N ASN A 775 20.78 12.23 -21.94
CA ASN A 775 21.03 12.15 -20.50
C ASN A 775 19.77 11.88 -19.65
N GLN A 776 18.77 11.20 -20.22
CA GLN A 776 17.44 11.03 -19.65
C GLN A 776 17.05 9.55 -19.66
N MET A 777 16.85 8.97 -18.46
CA MET A 777 16.34 7.61 -18.31
C MET A 777 14.81 7.60 -18.47
N THR A 778 14.28 6.78 -19.38
CA THR A 778 12.83 6.64 -19.62
C THR A 778 12.51 5.37 -20.39
N HIS A 779 11.28 4.84 -20.27
CA HIS A 779 10.76 3.76 -21.12
C HIS A 779 10.33 4.26 -22.51
N GLN A 780 10.00 5.54 -22.65
CA GLN A 780 9.61 6.15 -23.93
C GLN A 780 9.92 7.65 -23.90
N PHE A 781 10.44 8.19 -25.01
CA PHE A 781 10.62 9.62 -25.18
C PHE A 781 9.32 10.26 -25.70
N PRO A 782 8.98 11.50 -25.31
CA PRO A 782 7.84 12.21 -25.88
C PRO A 782 7.89 12.22 -27.41
N GLY A 783 6.82 11.75 -28.07
CA GLY A 783 6.74 11.59 -29.53
C GLY A 783 7.62 10.49 -30.15
N GLY A 784 8.40 9.75 -29.35
CA GLY A 784 9.24 8.64 -29.82
C GLY A 784 8.54 7.28 -29.78
N PRO A 785 9.09 6.25 -30.45
CA PRO A 785 8.49 4.92 -30.52
C PRO A 785 8.40 4.24 -29.14
N THR A 786 7.30 3.53 -28.92
CA THR A 786 7.10 2.65 -27.77
C THR A 786 8.15 1.53 -27.75
N PHE A 787 8.36 0.90 -26.59
CA PHE A 787 9.37 -0.16 -26.49
C PHE A 787 9.06 -1.37 -27.40
N VAL A 788 7.78 -1.68 -27.64
CA VAL A 788 7.37 -2.75 -28.58
C VAL A 788 7.66 -2.35 -30.04
N GLU A 789 7.54 -1.08 -30.40
CA GLU A 789 7.94 -0.59 -31.72
C GLU A 789 9.46 -0.60 -31.90
N ARG A 790 10.25 -0.28 -30.86
CA ARG A 790 11.72 -0.44 -30.88
C ARG A 790 12.13 -1.91 -31.09
N ILE A 791 11.45 -2.84 -30.43
CA ILE A 791 11.65 -4.29 -30.59
C ILE A 791 11.37 -4.76 -32.03
N ARG A 792 10.26 -4.28 -32.62
CA ARG A 792 9.92 -4.57 -34.03
C ARG A 792 10.91 -3.93 -35.01
N ALA A 793 11.35 -2.69 -34.75
CA ALA A 793 12.33 -1.98 -35.57
C ALA A 793 13.71 -2.66 -35.56
N ALA A 794 14.10 -3.29 -34.45
CA ALA A 794 15.28 -4.15 -34.37
C ALA A 794 15.11 -5.52 -35.10
N GLY A 795 13.97 -5.74 -35.75
CA GLY A 795 13.66 -6.91 -36.56
C GLY A 795 12.98 -8.06 -35.80
N PHE A 796 12.72 -7.93 -34.50
CA PHE A 796 12.15 -9.03 -33.72
C PHE A 796 10.65 -9.18 -33.97
N THR A 797 10.24 -10.38 -34.39
CA THR A 797 8.84 -10.73 -34.70
C THR A 797 8.40 -12.00 -33.98
N GLY A 798 7.10 -12.15 -33.72
CA GLY A 798 6.52 -13.37 -33.15
C GLY A 798 6.66 -13.52 -31.63
N GLY A 799 6.78 -12.44 -30.86
CA GLY A 799 6.67 -12.47 -29.40
C GLY A 799 5.22 -12.35 -28.92
N SER A 800 4.84 -13.10 -27.89
CA SER A 800 3.49 -13.16 -27.32
C SER A 800 3.31 -12.27 -26.08
N ALA A 801 4.38 -11.99 -25.34
CA ALA A 801 4.41 -11.01 -24.25
C ALA A 801 5.76 -10.30 -24.19
N PHE A 802 5.77 -9.03 -23.76
CA PHE A 802 6.94 -8.16 -23.75
C PHE A 802 7.05 -7.42 -22.41
N ALA A 803 8.26 -7.10 -21.96
CA ALA A 803 8.51 -6.14 -20.87
C ALA A 803 9.87 -5.44 -21.02
N GLU A 804 10.05 -4.33 -20.31
CA GLU A 804 11.30 -3.57 -20.28
C GLU A 804 11.66 -3.18 -18.83
N ASN A 805 12.95 -3.24 -18.49
CA ASN A 805 13.54 -2.59 -17.33
C ASN A 805 14.51 -1.51 -17.81
N VAL A 806 14.51 -0.31 -17.23
CA VAL A 806 15.54 0.71 -17.48
C VAL A 806 16.25 1.10 -16.18
N ALA A 807 17.49 1.59 -16.27
CA ALA A 807 18.26 2.12 -15.15
C ALA A 807 19.36 3.09 -15.63
N ALA A 808 19.84 3.95 -14.73
CA ALA A 808 20.97 4.84 -14.99
C ALA A 808 21.86 4.98 -13.74
N GLY A 809 23.14 5.31 -13.93
CA GLY A 809 24.10 5.59 -12.86
C GLY A 809 24.69 4.35 -12.14
N TYR A 810 24.26 3.14 -12.50
CA TYR A 810 24.81 1.89 -11.95
C TYR A 810 26.15 1.56 -12.61
N GLY A 811 27.24 1.48 -11.84
CA GLY A 811 28.60 1.40 -12.40
C GLY A 811 28.99 0.06 -13.05
N ASN A 812 28.23 -1.01 -12.84
CA ASN A 812 28.54 -2.35 -13.37
C ASN A 812 27.30 -3.29 -13.43
N PRO A 813 27.35 -4.40 -14.19
CA PRO A 813 26.25 -5.36 -14.35
C PRO A 813 25.64 -5.89 -13.04
N ALA A 814 26.48 -6.23 -12.06
CA ALA A 814 26.01 -6.75 -10.78
C ALA A 814 25.25 -5.70 -9.96
N SER A 815 25.69 -4.45 -9.99
CA SER A 815 25.00 -3.35 -9.32
C SER A 815 23.64 -3.06 -9.95
N VAL A 816 23.50 -3.11 -11.28
CA VAL A 816 22.23 -2.82 -11.95
C VAL A 816 21.23 -3.98 -11.81
N VAL A 817 21.67 -5.25 -11.93
CA VAL A 817 20.79 -6.41 -11.71
C VAL A 817 20.35 -6.49 -10.25
N ALA A 818 21.22 -6.17 -9.28
CA ALA A 818 20.81 -6.04 -7.88
C ALA A 818 19.84 -4.86 -7.65
N GLY A 819 20.01 -3.75 -8.37
CA GLY A 819 19.11 -2.60 -8.35
C GLY A 819 17.71 -2.91 -8.90
N TRP A 820 17.64 -3.56 -10.06
CA TRP A 820 16.39 -4.08 -10.62
C TRP A 820 15.74 -5.11 -9.70
N MET A 821 16.52 -6.05 -9.15
CA MET A 821 16.01 -7.00 -8.17
C MET A 821 15.50 -6.34 -6.88
N ASN A 822 16.02 -5.19 -6.46
CA ASN A 822 15.51 -4.47 -5.27
C ASN A 822 14.32 -3.55 -5.56
N SER A 823 13.90 -3.41 -6.82
CA SER A 823 12.61 -2.81 -7.22
C SER A 823 11.55 -3.89 -7.39
N SER A 824 10.34 -3.69 -6.84
CA SER A 824 9.24 -4.67 -6.96
C SER A 824 8.80 -4.86 -8.41
N GLY A 825 8.69 -3.79 -9.20
CA GLY A 825 8.31 -3.84 -10.61
C GLY A 825 9.38 -4.49 -11.49
N HIS A 826 10.64 -4.07 -11.34
CA HIS A 826 11.74 -4.63 -12.14
C HIS A 826 12.06 -6.09 -11.76
N ARG A 827 11.92 -6.46 -10.47
CA ARG A 827 11.92 -7.86 -10.00
C ARG A 827 10.76 -8.65 -10.63
N ALA A 828 9.56 -8.09 -10.73
CA ALA A 828 8.43 -8.78 -11.34
C ALA A 828 8.70 -9.10 -12.82
N ASN A 829 9.32 -8.21 -13.58
CA ASN A 829 9.76 -8.47 -14.95
C ASN A 829 10.82 -9.59 -15.00
N ILE A 830 11.87 -9.50 -14.18
CA ILE A 830 12.93 -10.52 -14.10
C ILE A 830 12.35 -11.90 -13.74
N MET A 831 11.50 -11.96 -12.71
CA MET A 831 10.91 -13.18 -12.14
C MET A 831 9.62 -13.63 -12.82
N ASN A 832 9.20 -13.00 -13.92
CA ASN A 832 8.11 -13.53 -14.74
C ASN A 832 8.63 -14.73 -15.55
N CYS A 833 8.36 -15.93 -15.06
CA CYS A 833 8.84 -17.17 -15.69
C CYS A 833 8.28 -17.40 -17.11
N LYS A 834 7.24 -16.67 -17.56
CA LYS A 834 6.72 -16.75 -18.94
C LYS A 834 7.72 -16.24 -19.98
N TYR A 835 8.56 -15.26 -19.64
CA TYR A 835 9.60 -14.79 -20.56
C TYR A 835 10.67 -15.88 -20.72
N ASN A 836 11.11 -16.11 -21.96
CA ASN A 836 12.13 -17.08 -22.34
C ASN A 836 13.27 -16.45 -23.18
N LEU A 837 13.12 -15.19 -23.62
CA LEU A 837 14.11 -14.43 -24.39
C LEU A 837 14.46 -13.11 -23.69
N ILE A 838 15.70 -12.65 -23.85
CA ILE A 838 16.19 -11.37 -23.30
C ILE A 838 17.20 -10.68 -24.21
N GLY A 839 17.15 -9.35 -24.23
CA GLY A 839 18.25 -8.48 -24.66
C GLY A 839 18.67 -7.54 -23.53
N ALA A 840 19.94 -7.12 -23.52
CA ALA A 840 20.47 -6.14 -22.58
C ALA A 840 21.24 -5.05 -23.32
N GLY A 841 21.07 -3.79 -22.91
CA GLY A 841 21.75 -2.64 -23.50
C GLY A 841 22.51 -1.86 -22.45
N MET A 842 23.77 -1.48 -22.70
CA MET A 842 24.51 -0.51 -21.88
C MET A 842 25.28 0.50 -22.74
N VAL A 843 25.02 1.78 -22.50
CA VAL A 843 25.75 2.90 -23.14
C VAL A 843 26.04 3.98 -22.11
N LYS A 844 27.24 4.58 -22.16
CA LYS A 844 27.60 5.73 -21.33
C LYS A 844 27.35 7.04 -22.06
N SER A 845 26.79 8.03 -21.37
CA SER A 845 26.66 9.39 -21.91
C SER A 845 28.01 10.11 -21.92
N ALA A 846 28.07 11.29 -22.55
CA ALA A 846 29.28 12.10 -22.64
C ALA A 846 29.88 12.52 -21.29
N ASN A 847 29.11 12.51 -20.18
CA ASN A 847 29.62 12.74 -18.83
C ASN A 847 30.02 11.45 -18.08
N GLY A 848 30.04 10.31 -18.77
CA GLY A 848 30.42 9.00 -18.23
C GLY A 848 29.30 8.22 -17.54
N THR A 849 28.10 8.79 -17.38
CA THR A 849 26.97 8.11 -16.72
C THR A 849 26.49 6.91 -17.55
N PRO A 850 26.50 5.67 -17.02
CA PRO A 850 25.99 4.50 -17.73
C PRO A 850 24.46 4.41 -17.65
N TYR A 851 23.83 4.24 -18.81
CA TYR A 851 22.41 3.94 -18.98
C TYR A 851 22.25 2.48 -19.41
N TRP A 852 21.25 1.82 -18.84
CA TRP A 852 21.03 0.39 -18.95
C TRP A 852 19.57 0.09 -19.31
N THR A 853 19.37 -0.92 -20.15
CA THR A 853 18.04 -1.43 -20.53
C THR A 853 18.06 -2.96 -20.51
N GLN A 854 16.98 -3.60 -20.06
CA GLN A 854 16.68 -5.00 -20.35
C GLN A 854 15.37 -5.07 -21.11
N VAL A 855 15.31 -5.90 -22.15
CA VAL A 855 14.09 -6.22 -22.88
C VAL A 855 13.80 -7.71 -22.69
N PHE A 856 12.62 -8.05 -22.19
CA PHE A 856 12.16 -9.43 -21.97
C PHE A 856 11.06 -9.78 -22.97
N VAL A 857 11.11 -10.99 -23.52
CA VAL A 857 10.05 -11.50 -24.40
C VAL A 857 9.70 -12.96 -24.07
N ALA A 858 8.42 -13.28 -24.22
CA ALA A 858 7.90 -14.64 -24.28
C ALA A 858 7.62 -14.98 -25.75
N ARG A 859 8.02 -16.19 -26.18
CA ARG A 859 7.84 -16.72 -27.53
C ARG A 859 7.45 -18.18 -27.47
#